data_AF-A0A2V2Z220-F1
#
_entry.id   AF-A0A2V2Z220-F1
#
_cell.length_a   1.000
_cell.length_b   1.000
_cell.length_c   1.000
_cell.angle_alpha   90.00
_cell.angle_beta   90.00
_cell.angle_gamma   90.00
#
_symmetry.space_group_name_H-M   'P 1'
#
loop_
_entity.id
_entity.type
_entity.pdbx_description
1 polymer ?
#
loop_
_entity_poly.entity_id
_entity_poly.type
_entity_poly.pdbx_seq_one_letter_code
_entity_poly.pdbx_strand_id
1 'polypeptide(L)'
;MNKKTMQILKVVTSPDIKVVSFDIFDTLLVRPVVSPVNLFKIVSFRTNLDIKFKEMRMMAERVARLNRPNYEDDITYDDIYREFSNLYKFSADEIELLKQTELQVEYDYLYARKTIREIFHAAIQAGKEVIITSDMYLPKEFLIKVLNKNGYTGFSKLYLSSDEKLSKGSGRLFKKMAADFEARNISPKEIVHIGDNKEADIDQAKKNNINAYHTPSPISIFKSKRILNSLSRYLHASDNSFMVGFIANSLFDDPYHPFNTNSIVGNDISNFGTILFGPFLLSYTKWMLEDALVEKLDTINFVYRDGYLPLQIYTLLKEVYPNAPQTSIIYLSRAMRYNYYAHESNGFYKALIDLPPSPKMTVDSFIKTRLLITDPEERSLVLGTFKKHGFPNSITAIGNVDEYIKVIKEIEPFFIENAKKRMRDIDSYCLHVLDGEKRLGIFDVGYRGSVSRLIKDRFEIDNIGYHILSLPMINSYSKINYKLKTFIEYDYAIRHETQILSPLLEDIISVQESSVIHAAYDSSGPQYYRQDTSVISTKITSIQESVIELSKEFIALFKDDLRSLNLDGLPFYYLLVDFLKKPSKSDAMLLKDINFADSAIISADIQDVYGTWFNSKFKNKDELFTDSFIKDINSAISNISNGVIDNSKDNILIVGDMVSYDKGICDYLNKLSIDMPDVNFVLLSEATYVGRARTAAKILFDFIITPTLFGKNRYVKGQRLVMTKEVVSAIEKNEYLAEAIDNLKTRHPEMGDGYAEVLLYWASKYFQELIDSYKPKAIILWNKFHALHHVFTNLSMKNGITPLFMEFGALPGTFVVENLGQMGESYPAKHWENFKNLDVNDKDLNEAERVLQLLRKSKLNRNIQPINNMKNELLGKIDSSKPIIFYAGQNDFESGLYPYTHETKESHSPIFKSSNEAAVYLAKLAEKNGWNFIYKPHPLMLILNKDVAGAIPENTIVVSDIDINDMVDLSDLTITILSQTGYVSSIRRRPTLMLGYTQLRGKGCSYEAFTLENIEETINIALKNGFTSEQEAQFGKHVAQLIKYYLYDDRVKKELHFGRSIEQLSDFLRNVVGRHEAERIFL
;
A
#
# COMPACT_ATOMS: atom_id res chain seq x y z
N MET A 1 30.06 -25.85 7.29
CA MET A 1 31.35 -25.18 7.61
C MET A 1 31.76 -24.20 6.52
N ASN A 2 32.22 -23.00 6.89
CA ASN A 2 32.77 -22.00 5.96
C ASN A 2 34.08 -22.47 5.27
N LYS A 3 34.45 -21.88 4.12
CA LYS A 3 35.72 -22.16 3.40
C LYS A 3 36.97 -22.01 4.27
N LYS A 4 37.05 -21.00 5.14
CA LYS A 4 38.20 -20.82 6.05
C LYS A 4 38.22 -21.87 7.16
N THR A 5 37.06 -22.23 7.70
CA THR A 5 36.91 -23.34 8.66
C THR A 5 37.37 -24.66 8.04
N MET A 6 37.00 -24.91 6.78
CA MET A 6 37.49 -26.06 6.01
C MET A 6 39.00 -26.00 5.75
N GLN A 7 39.61 -24.82 5.64
CA GLN A 7 41.06 -24.67 5.52
C GLN A 7 41.76 -25.07 6.82
N ILE A 8 41.25 -24.64 7.99
CA ILE A 8 41.77 -25.07 9.29
C ILE A 8 41.66 -26.59 9.40
N LEU A 9 40.50 -27.16 9.06
CA LEU A 9 40.29 -28.61 9.05
C LEU A 9 41.34 -29.34 8.20
N LYS A 10 41.57 -28.89 6.96
CA LYS A 10 42.59 -29.46 6.07
C LYS A 10 44.00 -29.40 6.65
N VAL A 11 44.33 -28.31 7.35
CA VAL A 11 45.67 -28.12 7.94
C VAL A 11 45.85 -29.04 9.13
N VAL A 12 44.90 -29.12 10.05
CA VAL A 12 45.02 -29.99 11.23
C VAL A 12 45.05 -31.48 10.86
N THR A 13 44.48 -31.86 9.72
CA THR A 13 44.57 -33.24 9.20
C THR A 13 45.75 -33.48 8.25
N SER A 14 46.54 -32.46 7.92
CA SER A 14 47.65 -32.58 6.94
C SER A 14 48.74 -33.54 7.42
N PRO A 15 49.30 -34.42 6.56
CA PRO A 15 50.42 -35.30 6.92
C PRO A 15 51.67 -34.58 7.44
N ASP A 16 51.88 -33.33 7.01
CA ASP A 16 53.02 -32.48 7.38
C ASP A 16 52.94 -31.92 8.80
N ILE A 17 51.74 -31.95 9.40
CA ILE A 17 51.52 -31.54 10.79
C ILE A 17 51.54 -32.79 11.66
N LYS A 18 52.31 -32.76 12.75
CA LYS A 18 52.39 -33.84 13.74
C LYS A 18 51.63 -33.50 15.02
N VAL A 19 51.61 -32.22 15.37
CA VAL A 19 51.06 -31.73 16.65
C VAL A 19 50.08 -30.60 16.40
N VAL A 20 48.93 -30.65 17.05
CA VAL A 20 47.92 -29.58 17.01
C VAL A 20 47.73 -29.05 18.44
N SER A 21 48.03 -27.77 18.63
CA SER A 21 47.88 -27.05 19.88
C SER A 21 46.63 -26.16 19.82
N PHE A 22 45.85 -26.13 20.90
CA PHE A 22 44.68 -25.25 21.01
C PHE A 22 44.79 -24.36 22.25
N ASP A 23 44.33 -23.11 22.15
CA ASP A 23 43.96 -22.32 23.32
C ASP A 23 42.63 -22.78 23.93
N ILE A 24 42.38 -22.45 25.20
CA ILE A 24 41.14 -22.80 25.91
C ILE A 24 40.05 -21.76 25.70
N PHE A 25 40.23 -20.53 26.21
CA PHE A 25 39.12 -19.59 26.35
C PHE A 25 38.83 -18.87 25.05
N ASP A 26 37.54 -18.69 24.73
CA ASP A 26 37.05 -18.15 23.47
C ASP A 26 37.47 -18.94 22.20
N THR A 27 38.24 -20.02 22.38
CA THR A 27 38.71 -20.96 21.35
C THR A 27 38.02 -22.31 21.48
N LEU A 28 38.36 -23.11 22.50
CA LEU A 28 37.70 -24.39 22.79
C LEU A 28 36.44 -24.19 23.64
N LEU A 29 36.53 -23.35 24.66
CA LEU A 29 35.45 -23.09 25.61
C LEU A 29 35.02 -21.63 25.53
N VAL A 30 33.71 -21.41 25.53
CA VAL A 30 33.11 -20.08 25.59
C VAL A 30 32.34 -19.91 26.88
N ARG A 31 32.18 -18.66 27.31
CA ARG A 31 31.27 -18.28 28.39
C ARG A 31 30.06 -17.54 27.80
N PRO A 32 28.85 -17.69 28.37
CA PRO A 32 27.67 -16.99 27.88
C PRO A 32 27.62 -15.56 28.42
N VAL A 33 28.73 -14.81 28.35
CA VAL A 33 28.83 -13.42 28.81
C VAL A 33 29.73 -12.60 27.88
N VAL A 34 29.42 -11.31 27.72
CA VAL A 34 30.27 -10.37 26.96
C VAL A 34 31.63 -10.15 27.62
N SER A 35 31.70 -10.24 28.95
CA SER A 35 32.93 -10.10 29.72
C SER A 35 32.98 -11.17 30.81
N PRO A 36 34.08 -11.96 30.93
CA PRO A 36 34.17 -13.04 31.91
C PRO A 36 33.90 -12.62 33.35
N VAL A 37 34.31 -11.41 33.75
CA VAL A 37 34.10 -10.87 35.10
C VAL A 37 32.62 -10.69 35.46
N ASN A 38 31.70 -10.79 34.50
CA ASN A 38 30.26 -10.72 34.78
C ASN A 38 29.74 -12.03 35.41
N LEU A 39 30.43 -13.17 35.26
CA LEU A 39 30.11 -14.40 35.99
C LEU A 39 30.25 -14.25 37.50
N PHE A 40 31.11 -13.35 37.98
CA PHE A 40 31.27 -13.08 39.42
C PHE A 40 29.99 -12.61 40.10
N LYS A 41 29.01 -12.08 39.34
CA LYS A 41 27.68 -11.79 39.87
C LYS A 41 26.97 -13.05 40.36
N ILE A 42 27.08 -14.15 39.63
CA ILE A 42 26.48 -15.44 40.02
C ILE A 42 27.17 -15.98 41.28
N VAL A 43 28.49 -15.80 41.40
CA VAL A 43 29.23 -16.18 42.62
C VAL A 43 28.69 -15.42 43.84
N SER A 44 28.49 -14.11 43.72
CA SER A 44 27.89 -13.29 44.79
C SER A 44 26.48 -13.76 45.16
N PHE A 45 25.65 -14.08 44.16
CA PHE A 45 24.29 -14.58 44.40
C PHE A 45 24.29 -15.94 45.13
N ARG A 46 25.07 -16.91 44.64
CA ARG A 46 25.12 -18.27 45.19
C ARG A 46 25.74 -18.35 46.58
N THR A 47 26.64 -17.42 46.93
CA THR A 47 27.22 -17.35 48.27
C THR A 47 26.35 -16.60 49.28
N ASN A 48 25.32 -15.88 48.82
CA ASN A 48 24.44 -15.04 49.65
C ASN A 48 25.23 -14.03 50.52
N LEU A 49 26.42 -13.64 50.07
CA LEU A 49 27.23 -12.60 50.70
C LEU A 49 26.85 -11.26 50.05
N ASP A 50 26.32 -10.32 50.83
CA ASP A 50 25.99 -8.95 50.38
C ASP A 50 27.27 -8.12 50.22
N ILE A 51 28.07 -8.48 49.22
CA ILE A 51 29.40 -7.93 48.97
C ILE A 51 29.56 -7.54 47.51
N LYS A 52 30.40 -6.54 47.26
CA LYS A 52 30.85 -6.15 45.91
C LYS A 52 31.91 -7.13 45.39
N PHE A 53 31.56 -8.43 45.35
CA PHE A 53 32.51 -9.53 45.09
C PHE A 53 33.25 -9.33 43.77
N LYS A 54 32.55 -8.93 42.71
CA LYS A 54 33.14 -8.68 41.39
C LYS A 54 34.30 -7.68 41.47
N GLU A 55 34.06 -6.51 42.07
CA GLU A 55 35.05 -5.44 42.21
C GLU A 55 36.21 -5.89 43.10
N MET A 56 35.90 -6.53 44.23
CA MET A 56 36.89 -7.06 45.17
C MET A 56 37.80 -8.10 44.51
N ARG A 57 37.21 -9.05 43.77
CA ARG A 57 37.88 -10.15 43.09
C ARG A 57 38.77 -9.68 41.94
N MET A 58 38.32 -8.68 41.18
CA MET A 58 39.13 -8.04 40.13
C MET A 58 40.33 -7.29 40.73
N MET A 59 40.13 -6.60 41.86
CA MET A 59 41.22 -5.89 42.53
C MET A 59 42.24 -6.87 43.13
N ALA A 60 41.79 -7.97 43.73
CA ALA A 60 42.69 -9.01 44.24
C ALA A 60 43.55 -9.62 43.12
N GLU A 61 42.98 -9.91 41.95
CA GLU A 61 43.75 -10.36 40.79
C GLU A 61 44.79 -9.33 40.36
N ARG A 62 44.39 -8.06 40.29
CA ARG A 62 45.31 -6.97 39.92
C ARG A 62 46.48 -6.88 40.89
N VAL A 63 46.23 -6.97 42.20
CA VAL A 63 47.27 -6.93 43.23
C VAL A 63 48.18 -8.17 43.13
N ALA A 64 47.61 -9.37 42.94
CA ALA A 64 48.40 -10.58 42.73
C ALA A 64 49.30 -10.46 41.51
N ARG A 65 48.81 -9.90 40.39
CA ARG A 65 49.61 -9.65 39.19
C ARG A 65 50.73 -8.62 39.42
N LEU A 66 50.54 -7.64 40.30
CA LEU A 66 51.56 -6.64 40.65
C LEU A 66 52.62 -7.20 41.60
N ASN A 67 52.22 -8.06 42.53
CA ASN A 67 53.09 -8.66 43.54
C ASN A 67 53.87 -9.89 43.04
N ARG A 68 53.57 -10.38 41.83
CA ARG A 68 54.28 -11.53 41.27
C ARG A 68 55.76 -11.22 41.04
N PRO A 69 56.67 -12.20 41.20
CA PRO A 69 58.09 -12.00 40.90
C PRO A 69 58.29 -11.60 39.43
N ASN A 70 59.19 -10.65 39.16
CA ASN A 70 59.43 -10.11 37.81
C ASN A 70 59.84 -11.17 36.76
N TYR A 71 60.37 -12.32 37.18
CA TYR A 71 60.76 -13.41 36.29
C TYR A 71 59.59 -14.35 35.93
N GLU A 72 58.46 -14.29 36.65
CA GLU A 72 57.23 -15.04 36.38
C GLU A 72 56.30 -14.24 35.47
N ASP A 73 55.80 -14.88 34.42
CA ASP A 73 54.84 -14.24 33.52
C ASP A 73 53.42 -14.18 34.09
N ASP A 74 53.04 -15.12 34.96
CA ASP A 74 51.65 -15.30 35.39
C ASP A 74 51.50 -15.74 36.85
N ILE A 75 50.27 -15.64 37.35
CA ILE A 75 49.88 -15.93 38.73
C ILE A 75 48.99 -17.18 38.81
N THR A 76 48.85 -17.75 40.00
CA THR A 76 47.95 -18.87 40.28
C THR A 76 46.63 -18.39 40.89
N TYR A 77 45.60 -19.24 40.85
CA TYR A 77 44.33 -19.01 41.54
C TYR A 77 44.50 -18.74 43.04
N ASP A 78 45.41 -19.47 43.70
CA ASP A 78 45.70 -19.31 45.11
C ASP A 78 46.42 -17.99 45.42
N ASP A 79 47.23 -17.47 44.50
CA ASP A 79 47.83 -16.14 44.63
C ASP A 79 46.76 -15.05 44.70
N ILE A 80 45.73 -15.15 43.85
CA ILE A 80 44.60 -14.22 43.84
C ILE A 80 43.86 -14.27 45.17
N TYR A 81 43.50 -15.46 45.65
CA TYR A 81 42.72 -15.58 46.89
C TYR A 81 43.52 -15.27 48.15
N ARG A 82 44.84 -15.46 48.12
CA ARG A 82 45.73 -14.97 49.17
C ARG A 82 45.68 -13.44 49.26
N GLU A 83 45.77 -12.74 48.13
CA GLU A 83 45.62 -11.28 48.12
C GLU A 83 44.20 -10.83 48.46
N PHE A 84 43.17 -11.56 48.03
CA PHE A 84 41.79 -11.27 48.40
C PHE A 84 41.61 -11.30 49.93
N SER A 85 42.12 -12.35 50.58
CA SER A 85 42.09 -12.49 52.04
C SER A 85 42.83 -11.34 52.73
N ASN A 86 44.04 -11.01 52.27
CA ASN A 86 44.84 -9.91 52.81
C ASN A 86 44.15 -8.54 52.71
N LEU A 87 43.48 -8.27 51.59
CA LEU A 87 42.86 -6.97 51.32
C LEU A 87 41.57 -6.75 52.11
N TYR A 88 40.75 -7.79 52.28
CA TYR A 88 39.36 -7.61 52.71
C TYR A 88 38.99 -8.31 54.03
N LYS A 89 39.93 -8.99 54.70
CA LYS A 89 39.75 -9.58 56.05
C LYS A 89 38.58 -10.56 56.18
N PHE A 90 38.33 -11.39 55.17
CA PHE A 90 37.37 -12.50 55.25
C PHE A 90 37.95 -13.64 56.11
N SER A 91 37.08 -14.41 56.76
CA SER A 91 37.47 -15.63 57.45
C SER A 91 37.95 -16.70 56.47
N ALA A 92 38.72 -17.68 56.96
CA ALA A 92 39.22 -18.77 56.13
C ALA A 92 38.07 -19.57 55.48
N ASP A 93 36.96 -19.77 56.20
CA ASP A 93 35.79 -20.50 55.69
C ASP A 93 35.06 -19.73 54.59
N GLU A 94 34.91 -18.41 54.74
CA GLU A 94 34.31 -17.56 53.68
C GLU A 94 35.18 -17.51 52.42
N ILE A 95 36.50 -17.46 52.57
CA ILE A 95 37.45 -17.52 51.45
C ILE A 95 37.31 -18.85 50.72
N GLU A 96 37.27 -19.96 51.43
CA GLU A 96 37.13 -21.29 50.82
C GLU A 96 35.77 -21.44 50.13
N LEU A 97 34.69 -20.94 50.73
CA LEU A 97 33.36 -20.90 50.11
C LEU A 97 33.37 -20.12 48.79
N LEU A 98 33.98 -18.92 48.76
CA LEU A 98 34.10 -18.11 47.55
C LEU A 98 34.93 -18.83 46.48
N LYS A 99 36.07 -19.43 46.86
CA LYS A 99 36.94 -20.20 45.96
C LYS A 99 36.18 -21.32 45.28
N GLN A 100 35.49 -22.15 46.06
CA GLN A 100 34.75 -23.29 45.52
C GLN A 100 33.56 -22.84 44.69
N THR A 101 32.87 -21.76 45.10
CA THR A 101 31.74 -21.23 44.34
C THR A 101 32.17 -20.64 43.00
N GLU A 102 33.28 -19.89 42.91
CA GLU A 102 33.81 -19.38 41.64
C GLU A 102 34.19 -20.53 40.69
N LEU A 103 34.87 -21.57 41.18
CA LEU A 103 35.17 -22.76 40.38
C LEU A 103 33.90 -23.48 39.92
N GLN A 104 32.90 -23.61 40.78
CA GLN A 104 31.63 -24.25 40.41
C GLN A 104 30.87 -23.44 39.34
N VAL A 105 30.84 -22.10 39.48
CA VAL A 105 30.23 -21.22 38.47
C VAL A 105 30.97 -21.34 37.13
N GLU A 106 32.30 -21.34 37.12
CA GLU A 106 33.08 -21.58 35.90
C GLU A 106 32.77 -22.97 35.31
N TYR A 107 32.65 -24.01 36.15
CA TYR A 107 32.31 -25.36 35.69
C TYR A 107 30.95 -25.42 35.01
N ASP A 108 29.95 -24.73 35.56
CA ASP A 108 28.58 -24.74 35.06
C ASP A 108 28.45 -23.99 33.74
N TYR A 109 29.13 -22.85 33.60
CA TYR A 109 28.96 -21.92 32.47
C TYR A 109 30.02 -22.01 31.37
N LEU A 110 31.12 -22.72 31.56
CA LEU A 110 32.05 -23.03 30.47
C LEU A 110 31.51 -24.18 29.62
N TYR A 111 31.24 -23.89 28.35
CA TYR A 111 30.75 -24.88 27.39
C TYR A 111 31.55 -24.90 26.08
N ALA A 112 31.49 -26.05 25.40
CA ALA A 112 32.20 -26.28 24.14
C ALA A 112 31.77 -25.33 23.02
N ARG A 113 32.75 -24.80 22.28
CA ARG A 113 32.54 -24.21 20.96
C ARG A 113 32.42 -25.34 19.94
N LYS A 114 31.20 -25.58 19.45
CA LYS A 114 30.80 -26.80 18.72
C LYS A 114 31.66 -26.99 17.46
N THR A 115 31.79 -25.94 16.65
CA THR A 115 32.62 -25.96 15.42
C THR A 115 34.08 -26.30 15.69
N ILE A 116 34.68 -25.78 16.78
CA ILE A 116 36.09 -26.06 17.10
C ILE A 116 36.25 -27.46 17.71
N ARG A 117 35.25 -27.98 18.41
CA ARG A 117 35.24 -29.38 18.89
C ARG A 117 35.33 -30.38 17.75
N GLU A 118 34.65 -30.11 16.63
CA GLU A 118 34.77 -30.95 15.43
C GLU A 118 36.20 -30.94 14.87
N ILE A 119 36.85 -29.77 14.83
CA ILE A 119 38.25 -29.62 14.40
C ILE A 119 39.20 -30.35 15.35
N PHE A 120 38.98 -30.24 16.66
CA PHE A 120 39.75 -30.94 17.68
C PHE A 120 39.69 -32.47 17.50
N HIS A 121 38.49 -33.02 17.33
CA HIS A 121 38.33 -34.47 17.11
C HIS A 121 38.88 -34.92 15.75
N ALA A 122 38.75 -34.11 14.70
CA ALA A 122 39.33 -34.43 13.40
C ALA A 122 40.87 -34.53 13.47
N ALA A 123 41.52 -33.69 14.27
CA ALA A 123 42.96 -33.80 14.52
C ALA A 123 43.32 -35.12 15.21
N ILE A 124 42.58 -35.52 16.25
CA ILE A 124 42.78 -36.82 16.93
C ILE A 124 42.58 -37.98 15.95
N GLN A 125 41.49 -37.96 15.17
CA GLN A 125 41.17 -39.03 14.21
C GLN A 125 42.20 -39.14 13.08
N ALA A 126 42.86 -38.03 12.73
CA ALA A 126 43.97 -38.00 11.78
C ALA A 126 45.33 -38.44 12.39
N GLY A 127 45.32 -38.98 13.63
CA GLY A 127 46.50 -39.49 14.32
C GLY A 127 47.46 -38.40 14.81
N LYS A 128 46.99 -37.17 14.99
CA LYS A 128 47.83 -36.06 15.49
C LYS A 128 47.94 -36.14 17.00
N GLU A 129 49.09 -35.72 17.52
CA GLU A 129 49.22 -35.44 18.95
C GLU A 129 48.54 -34.09 19.23
N VAL A 130 47.43 -34.11 19.98
CA VAL A 130 46.70 -32.90 20.34
C VAL A 130 47.14 -32.42 21.72
N ILE A 131 47.48 -31.14 21.84
CA ILE A 131 47.86 -30.49 23.10
C ILE A 131 47.05 -29.22 23.31
N ILE A 132 47.07 -28.71 24.54
CA ILE A 132 46.37 -27.48 24.91
C ILE A 132 47.37 -26.53 25.57
N THR A 133 47.29 -25.24 25.23
CA THR A 133 48.18 -24.19 25.74
C THR A 133 47.38 -22.94 26.07
N SER A 134 47.33 -22.52 27.33
CA SER A 134 46.51 -21.36 27.74
C SER A 134 47.18 -20.47 28.78
N ASP A 135 46.88 -19.17 28.69
CA ASP A 135 47.27 -18.15 29.66
C ASP A 135 46.15 -17.96 30.68
N MET A 136 46.17 -18.74 31.77
CA MET A 136 45.10 -18.70 32.78
C MET A 136 45.61 -19.10 34.16
N TYR A 137 45.03 -18.46 35.19
CA TYR A 137 45.30 -18.74 36.61
C TYR A 137 44.52 -19.93 37.19
N LEU A 138 43.47 -20.42 36.52
CA LEU A 138 42.59 -21.48 37.05
C LEU A 138 43.36 -22.79 37.22
N PRO A 139 43.07 -23.59 38.28
CA PRO A 139 43.84 -24.80 38.55
C PRO A 139 43.82 -25.79 37.39
N LYS A 140 44.97 -26.40 37.07
CA LYS A 140 45.12 -27.35 35.97
C LYS A 140 44.14 -28.54 36.04
N GLU A 141 43.99 -29.13 37.22
CA GLU A 141 43.07 -30.26 37.43
C GLU A 141 41.60 -29.88 37.15
N PHE A 142 41.22 -28.66 37.53
CA PHE A 142 39.91 -28.10 37.24
C PHE A 142 39.70 -27.93 35.73
N LEU A 143 40.67 -27.36 35.01
CA LEU A 143 40.57 -27.18 33.56
C LEU A 143 40.45 -28.51 32.82
N ILE A 144 41.22 -29.53 33.22
CA ILE A 144 41.10 -30.89 32.65
C ILE A 144 39.67 -31.44 32.86
N LYS A 145 39.11 -31.26 34.07
CA LYS A 145 37.74 -31.67 34.38
C LYS A 145 36.71 -30.97 33.49
N VAL A 146 36.84 -29.66 33.28
CA VAL A 146 35.93 -28.87 32.42
C VAL A 146 36.07 -29.24 30.94
N LEU A 147 37.29 -29.45 30.45
CA LEU A 147 37.56 -29.87 29.06
C LEU A 147 36.93 -31.24 28.79
N ASN A 148 37.12 -32.20 29.70
CA ASN A 148 36.53 -33.54 29.60
C ASN A 148 34.99 -33.49 29.63
N LYS A 149 34.38 -32.70 30.53
CA LYS A 149 32.92 -32.46 30.57
C LYS A 149 32.37 -32.03 29.20
N ASN A 150 33.15 -31.21 28.49
CA ASN A 150 32.76 -30.59 27.23
C ASN A 150 33.13 -31.42 25.98
N GLY A 151 33.67 -32.62 26.17
CA GLY A 151 34.01 -33.55 25.10
C GLY A 151 35.42 -33.40 24.52
N TYR A 152 36.27 -32.53 25.10
CA TYR A 152 37.66 -32.37 24.67
C TYR A 152 38.56 -33.42 25.33
N THR A 153 38.36 -34.69 24.99
CA THR A 153 39.13 -35.83 25.51
C THR A 153 40.23 -36.27 24.54
N GLY A 154 41.34 -36.79 25.05
CA GLY A 154 42.41 -37.39 24.23
C GLY A 154 43.57 -36.46 23.87
N PHE A 155 43.63 -35.26 24.45
CA PHE A 155 44.85 -34.45 24.40
C PHE A 155 45.95 -35.06 25.30
N SER A 156 47.21 -35.00 24.85
CA SER A 156 48.35 -35.63 25.55
C SER A 156 48.94 -34.75 26.65
N LYS A 157 48.83 -33.41 26.53
CA LYS A 157 49.45 -32.46 27.46
C LYS A 157 48.71 -31.12 27.51
N LEU A 158 48.69 -30.50 28.70
CA LEU A 158 48.21 -29.14 28.96
C LEU A 158 49.36 -28.29 29.50
N TYR A 159 49.75 -27.28 28.72
CA TYR A 159 50.69 -26.22 29.10
C TYR A 159 49.91 -25.03 29.64
N LEU A 160 50.06 -24.74 30.93
CA LEU A 160 49.32 -23.68 31.61
C LEU A 160 50.29 -22.64 32.14
N SER A 161 50.03 -21.37 31.85
CA SER A 161 50.93 -20.28 32.22
C SER A 161 51.18 -20.14 33.72
N SER A 162 50.16 -20.39 34.55
CA SER A 162 50.27 -20.34 36.01
C SER A 162 51.18 -21.44 36.58
N ASP A 163 51.21 -22.61 35.93
CA ASP A 163 51.97 -23.78 36.37
C ASP A 163 53.42 -23.69 35.88
N GLU A 164 53.60 -23.30 34.62
CA GLU A 164 54.93 -23.15 34.01
C GLU A 164 55.59 -21.81 34.39
N LYS A 165 54.81 -20.85 34.93
CA LYS A 165 55.21 -19.45 35.19
C LYS A 165 55.66 -18.69 33.94
N LEU A 166 55.27 -19.16 32.74
CA LEU A 166 55.59 -18.61 31.43
C LEU A 166 54.29 -18.41 30.64
N SER A 167 54.12 -17.28 29.94
CA SER A 167 52.89 -17.00 29.17
C SER A 167 53.10 -17.12 27.66
N LYS A 168 52.00 -17.33 26.93
CA LYS A 168 51.93 -17.17 25.47
C LYS A 168 52.12 -15.70 25.10
N GLY A 169 51.55 -14.78 25.87
CA GLY A 169 51.69 -13.33 25.64
C GLY A 169 53.14 -12.85 25.55
N SER A 170 54.05 -13.40 26.39
CA SER A 170 55.50 -13.13 26.31
C SER A 170 56.23 -13.94 25.24
N GLY A 171 55.58 -14.98 24.70
CA GLY A 171 56.16 -15.98 23.80
C GLY A 171 56.99 -17.05 24.51
N ARG A 172 57.25 -16.93 25.82
CA ARG A 172 58.09 -17.89 26.56
C ARG A 172 57.46 -19.27 26.69
N LEU A 173 56.13 -19.35 26.82
CA LEU A 173 55.43 -20.63 26.89
C LEU A 173 55.51 -21.41 25.57
N PHE A 174 55.37 -20.72 24.43
CA PHE A 174 55.58 -21.34 23.12
C PHE A 174 57.02 -21.81 22.92
N LYS A 175 58.01 -21.04 23.40
CA LYS A 175 59.42 -21.44 23.35
C LYS A 175 59.67 -22.73 24.16
N LYS A 176 59.13 -22.81 25.38
CA LYS A 176 59.19 -24.02 26.21
C LYS A 176 58.52 -25.21 25.52
N MET A 177 57.31 -25.01 25.00
CA MET A 177 56.56 -26.03 24.28
C MET A 177 57.34 -26.53 23.06
N ALA A 178 57.85 -25.65 22.20
CA ALA A 178 58.65 -25.99 21.04
C ALA A 178 59.88 -26.83 21.42
N ALA A 179 60.63 -26.43 22.46
CA ALA A 179 61.79 -27.17 22.93
C ALA A 179 61.44 -28.60 23.40
N ASP A 180 60.29 -28.79 24.08
CA ASP A 180 59.81 -30.10 24.51
C ASP A 180 59.49 -31.05 23.33
N PHE A 181 59.10 -30.50 22.18
CA PHE A 181 58.81 -31.27 20.95
C PHE A 181 60.04 -31.45 20.07
N GLU A 182 60.93 -30.47 19.99
CA GLU A 182 62.22 -30.59 19.31
C GLU A 182 63.07 -31.71 19.93
N ALA A 183 63.04 -31.84 21.27
CA ALA A 183 63.65 -32.96 21.98
C ALA A 183 63.10 -34.34 21.56
N ARG A 184 61.94 -34.37 20.88
CA ARG A 184 61.30 -35.56 20.30
C ARG A 184 61.40 -35.62 18.78
N ASN A 185 62.31 -34.85 18.17
CA ASN A 185 62.52 -34.73 16.72
C ASN A 185 61.28 -34.23 15.95
N ILE A 186 60.45 -33.38 16.56
CA ILE A 186 59.34 -32.68 15.88
C ILE A 186 59.73 -31.22 15.73
N SER A 187 59.80 -30.73 14.49
CA SER A 187 60.12 -29.32 14.21
C SER A 187 58.97 -28.41 14.63
N PRO A 188 59.23 -27.17 15.09
CA PRO A 188 58.17 -26.19 15.37
C PRO A 188 57.23 -25.96 14.18
N LYS A 189 57.72 -26.10 12.94
CA LYS A 189 56.93 -25.99 11.71
C LYS A 189 55.97 -27.17 11.47
N GLU A 190 56.12 -28.27 12.19
CA GLU A 190 55.18 -29.41 12.18
C GLU A 190 54.12 -29.27 13.28
N ILE A 191 54.17 -28.19 14.05
CA ILE A 191 53.17 -27.83 15.06
C ILE A 191 52.27 -26.74 14.47
N VAL A 192 50.96 -26.87 14.69
CA VAL A 192 50.00 -25.80 14.42
C VAL A 192 49.26 -25.43 15.69
N HIS A 193 49.20 -24.14 16.00
CA HIS A 193 48.42 -23.59 17.11
C HIS A 193 47.14 -22.92 16.61
N ILE A 194 46.03 -23.12 17.32
CA ILE A 194 44.73 -22.52 17.05
C ILE A 194 44.29 -21.75 18.29
N GLY A 195 44.02 -20.45 18.14
CA GLY A 195 43.64 -19.57 19.24
C GLY A 195 42.93 -18.30 18.78
N ASP A 196 42.24 -17.62 19.70
CA ASP A 196 41.40 -16.45 19.43
C ASP A 196 42.15 -15.13 19.53
N ASN A 197 43.27 -15.09 20.25
CA ASN A 197 44.02 -13.86 20.49
C ASN A 197 45.09 -13.68 19.41
N LYS A 198 44.94 -12.64 18.57
CA LYS A 198 45.89 -12.40 17.48
C LYS A 198 47.33 -12.17 17.99
N GLU A 199 47.51 -11.42 19.06
CA GLU A 199 48.84 -11.11 19.58
C GLU A 199 49.45 -12.33 20.28
N ALA A 200 48.73 -12.88 21.27
CA ALA A 200 49.22 -13.97 22.11
C ALA A 200 49.28 -15.29 21.36
N ASP A 201 48.28 -15.68 20.58
CA ASP A 201 48.21 -17.02 19.98
C ASP A 201 48.82 -17.08 18.59
N ILE A 202 48.74 -15.98 17.82
CA ILE A 202 49.15 -16.00 16.41
C ILE A 202 50.54 -15.40 16.24
N ASP A 203 50.73 -14.16 16.70
CA ASP A 203 51.98 -13.44 16.48
C ASP A 203 53.12 -14.06 17.32
N GLN A 204 52.87 -14.44 18.58
CA GLN A 204 53.89 -15.07 19.43
C GLN A 204 54.20 -16.53 19.03
N ALA A 205 53.21 -17.31 18.58
CA ALA A 205 53.48 -18.65 18.05
C ALA A 205 54.35 -18.58 16.79
N LYS A 206 54.03 -17.68 15.85
CA LYS A 206 54.81 -17.48 14.62
C LYS A 206 56.23 -16.98 14.89
N LYS A 207 56.44 -16.10 15.88
CA LYS A 207 57.77 -15.68 16.33
C LYS A 207 58.63 -16.84 16.83
N ASN A 208 58.00 -17.91 17.32
CA ASN A 208 58.64 -19.16 17.72
C ASN A 208 58.62 -20.24 16.60
N ASN A 209 58.43 -19.84 15.34
CA ASN A 209 58.38 -20.72 14.17
C ASN A 209 57.27 -21.78 14.17
N ILE A 210 56.23 -21.60 14.99
CA ILE A 210 55.05 -22.46 15.04
C ILE A 210 54.00 -21.93 14.05
N ASN A 211 53.36 -22.81 13.28
CA ASN A 211 52.24 -22.39 12.43
C ASN A 211 51.07 -21.97 13.32
N ALA A 212 50.31 -20.94 12.94
CA ALA A 212 49.18 -20.51 13.75
C ALA A 212 47.99 -20.03 12.92
N TYR A 213 46.79 -20.42 13.35
CA TYR A 213 45.51 -20.05 12.72
C TYR A 213 44.62 -19.35 13.74
N HIS A 214 44.15 -18.17 13.33
CA HIS A 214 43.28 -17.34 14.17
C HIS A 214 41.86 -17.90 14.18
N THR A 215 41.23 -17.97 15.34
CA THR A 215 39.80 -18.30 15.49
C THR A 215 39.15 -17.24 16.37
N PRO A 216 38.80 -16.06 15.81
CA PRO A 216 38.30 -14.95 16.59
C PRO A 216 37.17 -15.37 17.54
N SER A 217 37.16 -14.78 18.74
CA SER A 217 36.11 -15.02 19.72
C SER A 217 34.75 -14.59 19.17
N PRO A 218 33.66 -15.30 19.50
CA PRO A 218 32.32 -14.90 19.05
C PRO A 218 31.98 -13.45 19.39
N ILE A 219 32.38 -12.98 20.58
CA ILE A 219 32.13 -11.61 21.03
C ILE A 219 32.96 -10.57 20.26
N SER A 220 34.20 -10.89 19.85
CA SER A 220 34.99 -9.99 19.01
C SER A 220 34.35 -9.80 17.64
N ILE A 221 33.80 -10.86 17.06
CA ILE A 221 33.07 -10.82 15.79
C ILE A 221 31.80 -9.99 15.97
N PHE A 222 31.02 -10.23 17.03
CA PHE A 222 29.82 -9.48 17.34
C PHE A 222 30.11 -7.97 17.46
N LYS A 223 31.14 -7.58 18.23
CA LYS A 223 31.56 -6.18 18.40
C LYS A 223 32.14 -5.55 17.13
N SER A 224 32.68 -6.35 16.21
CA SER A 224 33.14 -5.84 14.90
C SER A 224 31.98 -5.40 13.99
N LYS A 225 30.75 -5.87 14.26
CA LYS A 225 29.55 -5.47 13.50
C LYS A 225 28.97 -4.21 14.12
N ARG A 226 29.10 -3.07 13.42
CA ARG A 226 28.70 -1.74 13.92
C ARG A 226 27.28 -1.69 14.51
N ILE A 227 26.32 -2.32 13.85
CA ILE A 227 24.90 -2.34 14.28
C ILE A 227 24.74 -3.17 15.55
N LEU A 228 25.26 -4.40 15.59
CA LEU A 228 25.17 -5.27 16.77
C LEU A 228 25.94 -4.68 17.96
N ASN A 229 27.11 -4.07 17.72
CA ASN A 229 27.89 -3.41 18.76
C ASN A 229 27.16 -2.22 19.41
N SER A 230 26.07 -1.72 18.83
CA SER A 230 25.23 -0.71 19.50
C SER A 230 24.63 -1.23 20.82
N LEU A 231 24.38 -2.55 20.92
CA LEU A 231 23.90 -3.18 22.16
C LEU A 231 24.93 -3.10 23.29
N SER A 232 26.23 -2.95 22.97
CA SER A 232 27.28 -2.83 23.98
C SER A 232 27.09 -1.61 24.91
N ARG A 233 26.41 -0.57 24.42
CA ARG A 233 26.14 0.67 25.17
C ARG A 233 25.19 0.45 26.35
N TYR A 234 24.40 -0.62 26.32
CA TYR A 234 23.35 -0.90 27.29
C TYR A 234 23.69 -2.06 28.23
N LEU A 235 24.94 -2.55 28.22
CA LEU A 235 25.35 -3.69 29.04
C LEU A 235 25.65 -3.35 30.51
N HIS A 236 25.71 -2.06 30.87
CA HIS A 236 26.12 -1.63 32.21
C HIS A 236 24.97 -1.52 33.22
N ALA A 237 23.71 -1.44 32.75
CA ALA A 237 22.54 -1.20 33.60
C ALA A 237 21.71 -2.46 33.92
N SER A 238 22.00 -3.58 33.27
CA SER A 238 21.24 -4.83 33.38
C SER A 238 22.14 -6.06 33.21
N ASP A 239 21.59 -7.25 33.39
CA ASP A 239 22.29 -8.52 33.14
C ASP A 239 22.27 -8.94 31.67
N ASN A 240 22.04 -7.99 30.76
CA ASN A 240 22.03 -8.23 29.31
C ASN A 240 23.39 -8.68 28.77
N SER A 241 24.48 -8.56 29.52
CA SER A 241 25.75 -9.21 29.17
C SER A 241 25.59 -10.72 28.99
N PHE A 242 24.74 -11.37 29.79
CA PHE A 242 24.51 -12.81 29.68
C PHE A 242 23.76 -13.13 28.37
N MET A 243 22.70 -12.38 28.09
CA MET A 243 21.93 -12.51 26.85
C MET A 243 22.76 -12.25 25.59
N VAL A 244 23.51 -11.15 25.55
CA VAL A 244 24.33 -10.78 24.39
C VAL A 244 25.51 -11.75 24.20
N GLY A 245 26.13 -12.22 25.30
CA GLY A 245 27.17 -13.24 25.22
C GLY A 245 26.65 -14.55 24.65
N PHE A 246 25.47 -15.00 25.13
CA PHE A 246 24.79 -16.18 24.61
C PHE A 246 24.44 -16.04 23.11
N ILE A 247 23.84 -14.92 22.71
CA ILE A 247 23.52 -14.62 21.30
C ILE A 247 24.79 -14.63 20.44
N ALA A 248 25.88 -13.98 20.89
CA ALA A 248 27.13 -13.96 20.13
C ALA A 248 27.70 -15.36 19.92
N ASN A 249 27.68 -16.21 20.96
CA ASN A 249 28.15 -17.59 20.88
C ASN A 249 27.29 -18.45 19.93
N SER A 250 25.97 -18.22 19.90
CA SER A 250 25.06 -18.92 18.98
C SER A 250 25.30 -18.50 17.52
N LEU A 251 25.37 -17.19 17.25
CA LEU A 251 25.55 -16.66 15.88
C LEU A 251 26.93 -16.93 15.28
N PHE A 252 27.98 -16.91 16.11
CA PHE A 252 29.38 -16.96 15.67
C PHE A 252 30.15 -18.15 16.24
N ASP A 253 29.45 -19.27 16.50
CA ASP A 253 30.07 -20.56 16.82
C ASP A 253 31.11 -20.94 15.74
N ASP A 254 30.73 -20.84 14.46
CA ASP A 254 31.69 -20.80 13.34
C ASP A 254 32.27 -19.38 13.23
N PRO A 255 33.57 -19.17 13.54
CA PRO A 255 34.22 -17.85 13.51
C PRO A 255 34.20 -17.17 12.14
N TYR A 256 33.92 -17.94 11.09
CA TYR A 256 33.94 -17.47 9.72
C TYR A 256 32.56 -17.46 9.08
N HIS A 257 31.49 -17.63 9.87
CA HIS A 257 30.12 -17.53 9.36
C HIS A 257 29.91 -16.19 8.62
N PRO A 258 29.44 -16.21 7.36
CA PRO A 258 29.19 -14.98 6.61
C PRO A 258 28.12 -14.13 7.30
N PHE A 259 28.44 -12.88 7.63
CA PHE A 259 27.48 -11.95 8.22
C PHE A 259 27.70 -10.55 7.64
N ASN A 260 26.71 -10.07 6.87
CA ASN A 260 26.74 -8.76 6.23
C ASN A 260 26.85 -7.65 7.28
N THR A 261 27.89 -6.82 7.20
CA THR A 261 28.19 -5.76 8.20
C THR A 261 27.18 -4.62 8.22
N ASN A 262 26.44 -4.43 7.13
CA ASN A 262 25.39 -3.42 7.02
C ASN A 262 24.00 -3.97 7.39
N SER A 263 23.91 -5.27 7.65
CA SER A 263 22.67 -5.95 8.03
C SER A 263 22.61 -6.15 9.54
N ILE A 264 21.41 -6.04 10.10
CA ILE A 264 21.16 -6.36 11.50
C ILE A 264 21.01 -7.87 11.73
N VAL A 265 20.49 -8.60 10.76
CA VAL A 265 20.16 -10.03 10.84
C VAL A 265 21.04 -10.90 9.93
N GLY A 266 22.09 -10.33 9.35
CA GLY A 266 23.01 -11.04 8.46
C GLY A 266 22.38 -11.52 7.13
N ASN A 267 21.25 -10.94 6.72
CA ASN A 267 20.40 -11.42 5.60
C ASN A 267 19.78 -12.83 5.84
N ASP A 268 19.55 -13.19 7.10
CA ASP A 268 18.85 -14.40 7.50
C ASP A 268 17.60 -14.03 8.32
N ILE A 269 16.44 -14.58 7.96
CA ILE A 269 15.19 -14.23 8.62
C ILE A 269 15.11 -14.79 10.06
N SER A 270 15.75 -15.93 10.33
CA SER A 270 15.77 -16.57 11.65
C SER A 270 16.41 -15.65 12.71
N ASN A 271 17.39 -14.85 12.29
CA ASN A 271 18.11 -13.92 13.14
C ASN A 271 17.24 -12.75 13.65
N PHE A 272 16.05 -12.50 13.08
CA PHE A 272 15.06 -11.63 13.75
C PHE A 272 14.63 -12.24 15.09
N GLY A 273 14.43 -13.56 15.14
CA GLY A 273 14.14 -14.28 16.37
C GLY A 273 15.33 -14.27 17.32
N THR A 274 16.53 -14.58 16.82
CA THR A 274 17.74 -14.67 17.67
C THR A 274 18.21 -13.33 18.25
N ILE A 275 18.14 -12.25 17.47
CA ILE A 275 18.76 -10.96 17.83
C ILE A 275 17.75 -9.97 18.40
N LEU A 276 16.51 -9.98 17.91
CA LEU A 276 15.51 -8.95 18.23
C LEU A 276 14.39 -9.50 19.10
N PHE A 277 13.55 -10.38 18.54
CA PHE A 277 12.31 -10.78 19.20
C PHE A 277 12.54 -11.77 20.35
N GLY A 278 13.52 -12.66 20.25
CA GLY A 278 13.83 -13.64 21.27
C GLY A 278 14.25 -13.01 22.59
N PRO A 279 15.34 -12.23 22.64
CA PRO A 279 15.74 -11.56 23.87
C PRO A 279 14.68 -10.57 24.37
N PHE A 280 13.95 -9.89 23.47
CA PHE A 280 12.88 -8.96 23.84
C PHE A 280 11.69 -9.67 24.52
N LEU A 281 11.14 -10.70 23.88
CA LEU A 281 9.97 -11.44 24.37
C LEU A 281 10.31 -12.31 25.59
N LEU A 282 11.52 -12.83 25.69
CA LEU A 282 11.99 -13.53 26.89
C LEU A 282 12.07 -12.57 28.09
N SER A 283 12.64 -11.38 27.91
CA SER A 283 12.70 -10.36 28.96
C SER A 283 11.30 -9.91 29.39
N TYR A 284 10.40 -9.69 28.42
CA TYR A 284 9.00 -9.37 28.68
C TYR A 284 8.28 -10.46 29.48
N THR A 285 8.37 -11.71 29.02
CA THR A 285 7.61 -12.82 29.62
C THR A 285 8.14 -13.13 31.02
N LYS A 286 9.45 -13.02 31.24
CA LYS A 286 10.06 -13.10 32.57
C LYS A 286 9.53 -12.01 33.50
N TRP A 287 9.53 -10.76 33.05
CA TRP A 287 8.96 -9.63 33.81
C TRP A 287 7.49 -9.87 34.18
N MET A 288 6.66 -10.30 33.22
CA MET A 288 5.25 -10.60 33.46
C MET A 288 5.06 -11.71 34.49
N LEU A 289 5.85 -12.79 34.40
CA LEU A 289 5.80 -13.89 35.36
C LEU A 289 6.21 -13.45 36.76
N GLU A 290 7.31 -12.70 36.89
CA GLU A 290 7.80 -12.20 38.18
C GLU A 290 6.81 -11.22 38.82
N ASP A 291 6.22 -10.33 38.02
CA ASP A 291 5.20 -9.42 38.49
C ASP A 291 3.93 -10.16 38.91
N ALA A 292 3.51 -11.18 38.17
CA ALA A 292 2.35 -12.01 38.52
C ALA A 292 2.54 -12.77 39.84
N LEU A 293 3.76 -13.18 40.16
CA LEU A 293 4.11 -13.77 41.47
C LEU A 293 4.01 -12.72 42.59
N VAL A 294 4.48 -11.50 42.36
CA VAL A 294 4.36 -10.38 43.32
C VAL A 294 2.89 -10.03 43.58
N GLU A 295 2.08 -9.99 42.52
CA GLU A 295 0.64 -9.73 42.58
C GLU A 295 -0.18 -10.92 43.06
N LYS A 296 0.46 -12.08 43.31
CA LYS A 296 -0.18 -13.32 43.78
C LYS A 296 -1.34 -13.72 42.87
N LEU A 297 -1.11 -13.76 41.56
CA LEU A 297 -2.11 -14.21 40.60
C LEU A 297 -2.26 -15.73 40.65
N ASP A 298 -3.48 -16.23 40.53
CA ASP A 298 -3.76 -17.67 40.46
C ASP A 298 -3.62 -18.16 39.02
N THR A 299 -4.09 -17.36 38.05
CA THR A 299 -4.11 -17.70 36.63
C THR A 299 -3.77 -16.49 35.75
N ILE A 300 -2.95 -16.69 34.72
CA ILE A 300 -2.78 -15.75 33.61
C ILE A 300 -3.52 -16.29 32.38
N ASN A 301 -4.53 -15.55 31.92
CA ASN A 301 -5.26 -15.84 30.70
C ASN A 301 -4.57 -15.18 29.52
N PHE A 302 -4.11 -15.97 28.56
CA PHE A 302 -3.53 -15.49 27.31
C PHE A 302 -4.65 -15.31 26.29
N VAL A 303 -4.88 -14.06 25.86
CA VAL A 303 -5.80 -13.79 24.76
C VAL A 303 -5.20 -14.35 23.48
N TYR A 304 -5.87 -15.35 22.91
CA TYR A 304 -5.42 -16.06 21.73
C TYR A 304 -6.17 -15.51 20.52
N ARG A 305 -5.53 -15.23 19.38
CA ARG A 305 -4.31 -15.75 18.76
C ARG A 305 -2.97 -15.14 19.22
N ASP A 306 -3.02 -13.89 19.70
CA ASP A 306 -1.85 -13.02 19.85
C ASP A 306 -0.97 -13.36 21.07
N GLY A 307 -1.45 -14.22 21.96
CA GLY A 307 -0.70 -14.72 23.12
C GLY A 307 0.16 -15.95 22.88
N TYR A 308 0.24 -16.48 21.66
CA TYR A 308 0.92 -17.76 21.39
C TYR A 308 2.39 -17.77 21.80
N LEU A 309 3.21 -16.87 21.24
CA LEU A 309 4.65 -16.91 21.49
C LEU A 309 5.02 -16.60 22.95
N PRO A 310 4.42 -15.59 23.62
CA PRO A 310 4.57 -15.39 25.06
C PRO A 310 4.14 -16.61 25.90
N LEU A 311 3.07 -17.33 25.53
CA LEU A 311 2.65 -18.55 26.22
C LEU A 311 3.69 -19.68 26.08
N GLN A 312 4.31 -19.84 24.90
CA GLN A 312 5.39 -20.81 24.70
C GLN A 312 6.58 -20.51 25.63
N ILE A 313 7.01 -19.24 25.68
CA ILE A 313 8.11 -18.81 26.55
C ILE A 313 7.73 -18.96 28.03
N TYR A 314 6.49 -18.62 28.40
CA TYR A 314 6.01 -18.76 29.78
C TYR A 314 6.05 -20.21 30.23
N THR A 315 5.66 -21.14 29.35
CA THR A 315 5.69 -22.59 29.64
C THR A 315 7.11 -23.05 29.98
N LEU A 316 8.12 -22.57 29.24
CA LEU A 316 9.53 -22.84 29.54
C LEU A 316 9.97 -22.21 30.88
N LEU A 317 9.59 -20.96 31.13
CA LEU A 317 9.92 -20.27 32.37
C LEU A 317 9.28 -20.93 33.59
N LYS A 318 8.03 -21.42 33.48
CA LYS A 318 7.30 -22.07 34.57
C LYS A 318 8.06 -23.24 35.20
N GLU A 319 8.91 -23.94 34.43
CA GLU A 319 9.75 -25.03 34.93
C GLU A 319 10.83 -24.56 35.93
N VAL A 320 11.14 -23.26 35.94
CA VAL A 320 12.20 -22.63 36.75
C VAL A 320 11.63 -21.79 37.90
N TYR A 321 10.37 -21.36 37.81
CA TYR A 321 9.72 -20.53 38.84
C TYR A 321 8.75 -21.36 39.67
N PRO A 322 9.08 -21.66 40.94
CA PRO A 322 8.13 -22.32 41.84
C PRO A 322 6.92 -21.41 42.06
N ASN A 323 5.73 -22.02 42.14
CA ASN A 323 4.45 -21.32 42.32
C ASN A 323 4.07 -20.35 41.18
N ALA A 324 4.66 -20.50 39.99
CA ALA A 324 4.20 -19.77 38.82
C ALA A 324 2.68 -19.97 38.61
N PRO A 325 1.91 -18.90 38.36
CA PRO A 325 0.47 -18.98 38.09
C PRO A 325 0.12 -20.04 37.03
N GLN A 326 -1.10 -20.59 37.12
CA GLN A 326 -1.61 -21.42 36.03
C GLN A 326 -1.85 -20.57 34.78
N THR A 327 -1.88 -21.21 33.62
CA THR A 327 -2.20 -20.53 32.36
C THR A 327 -3.49 -21.07 31.79
N SER A 328 -4.24 -20.19 31.16
CA SER A 328 -5.45 -20.53 30.40
C SER A 328 -5.45 -19.75 29.09
N ILE A 329 -6.14 -20.30 28.09
CA ILE A 329 -6.33 -19.66 26.80
C ILE A 329 -7.75 -19.10 26.74
N ILE A 330 -7.88 -17.84 26.34
CA ILE A 330 -9.18 -17.22 26.05
C ILE A 330 -9.21 -16.66 24.63
N TYR A 331 -10.24 -17.03 23.86
CA TYR A 331 -10.48 -16.46 22.55
C TYR A 331 -11.39 -15.24 22.71
N LEU A 332 -10.85 -14.05 22.47
CA LEU A 332 -11.62 -12.80 22.54
C LEU A 332 -11.17 -11.82 21.45
N SER A 333 -11.20 -12.32 20.21
CA SER A 333 -10.78 -11.58 19.03
C SER A 333 -11.56 -10.28 18.87
N ARG A 334 -11.01 -9.35 18.07
CA ARG A 334 -11.71 -8.11 17.69
C ARG A 334 -13.10 -8.39 17.11
N ALA A 335 -13.24 -9.49 16.36
CA ALA A 335 -14.50 -9.92 15.77
C ALA A 335 -15.55 -10.36 16.80
N MET A 336 -15.14 -11.04 17.87
CA MET A 336 -16.04 -11.37 18.98
C MET A 336 -16.42 -10.12 19.76
N ARG A 337 -15.44 -9.24 20.03
CA ARG A 337 -15.67 -7.98 20.76
C ARG A 337 -16.61 -7.02 20.02
N TYR A 338 -16.64 -7.09 18.69
CA TYR A 338 -17.53 -6.31 17.83
C TYR A 338 -19.01 -6.41 18.24
N ASN A 339 -19.46 -7.57 18.73
CA ASN A 339 -20.85 -7.79 19.12
C ASN A 339 -21.28 -6.94 20.33
N TYR A 340 -20.36 -6.59 21.24
CA TYR A 340 -20.68 -5.84 22.47
C TYR A 340 -21.06 -4.38 22.21
N TYR A 341 -20.74 -3.84 21.03
CA TYR A 341 -21.21 -2.52 20.63
C TYR A 341 -22.74 -2.43 20.59
N ALA A 342 -23.47 -3.55 20.46
CA ALA A 342 -24.95 -3.57 20.50
C ALA A 342 -25.57 -3.08 21.82
N HIS A 343 -24.78 -2.94 22.89
CA HIS A 343 -25.21 -2.37 24.17
C HIS A 343 -24.99 -0.86 24.29
N GLU A 344 -24.22 -0.27 23.39
CA GLU A 344 -23.91 1.15 23.43
C GLU A 344 -24.94 1.97 22.65
N SER A 345 -25.19 3.21 23.10
CA SER A 345 -25.93 4.18 22.29
C SER A 345 -25.15 4.52 21.02
N ASN A 346 -25.82 4.48 19.86
CA ASN A 346 -25.22 4.54 18.51
C ASN A 346 -24.11 3.50 18.32
N GLY A 347 -24.31 2.32 18.91
CA GLY A 347 -23.33 1.25 19.00
C GLY A 347 -22.79 0.82 17.66
N PHE A 348 -23.65 0.66 16.65
CA PHE A 348 -23.19 0.20 15.33
C PHE A 348 -22.28 1.25 14.67
N TYR A 349 -22.61 2.53 14.79
CA TYR A 349 -21.76 3.61 14.31
C TYR A 349 -20.38 3.59 14.99
N LYS A 350 -20.33 3.45 16.32
CA LYS A 350 -19.06 3.34 17.06
C LYS A 350 -18.25 2.11 16.63
N ALA A 351 -18.92 0.98 16.41
CA ALA A 351 -18.30 -0.24 15.94
C ALA A 351 -17.61 -0.05 14.57
N LEU A 352 -18.25 0.68 13.66
CA LEU A 352 -17.70 1.02 12.34
C LEU A 352 -16.61 2.09 12.39
N ILE A 353 -16.55 2.94 13.43
CA ILE A 353 -15.44 3.88 13.63
C ILE A 353 -14.22 3.17 14.23
N ASP A 354 -14.43 2.27 15.19
CA ASP A 354 -13.34 1.50 15.81
C ASP A 354 -12.77 0.45 14.85
N LEU A 355 -13.63 -0.18 14.05
CA LEU A 355 -13.27 -1.19 13.04
C LEU A 355 -13.86 -0.81 11.67
N PRO A 356 -13.25 0.16 10.97
CA PRO A 356 -13.76 0.64 9.70
C PRO A 356 -13.75 -0.46 8.64
N PRO A 357 -14.85 -0.62 7.89
CA PRO A 357 -14.86 -1.54 6.77
C PRO A 357 -14.00 -0.97 5.62
N SER A 358 -13.39 -1.85 4.82
CA SER A 358 -12.67 -1.37 3.62
C SER A 358 -13.65 -0.66 2.69
N PRO A 359 -13.28 0.48 2.09
CA PRO A 359 -14.13 1.13 1.07
C PRO A 359 -14.48 0.21 -0.10
N LYS A 360 -13.68 -0.84 -0.32
CA LYS A 360 -13.85 -1.86 -1.37
C LYS A 360 -14.75 -3.02 -0.97
N MET A 361 -15.11 -3.14 0.32
CA MET A 361 -16.02 -4.17 0.80
C MET A 361 -17.35 -4.06 0.05
N THR A 362 -17.86 -5.15 -0.50
CA THR A 362 -19.15 -5.14 -1.18
C THR A 362 -20.28 -4.99 -0.17
N VAL A 363 -21.44 -4.46 -0.59
CA VAL A 363 -22.65 -4.43 0.24
C VAL A 363 -22.96 -5.82 0.80
N ASP A 364 -22.79 -6.86 -0.02
CA ASP A 364 -23.01 -8.22 0.43
C ASP A 364 -22.10 -8.67 1.57
N SER A 365 -20.80 -8.41 1.41
CA SER A 365 -19.81 -8.69 2.43
C SER A 365 -20.08 -7.88 3.70
N PHE A 366 -20.52 -6.63 3.55
CA PHE A 366 -20.92 -5.78 4.67
C PHE A 366 -22.13 -6.35 5.42
N ILE A 367 -23.16 -6.81 4.72
CA ILE A 367 -24.34 -7.45 5.34
C ILE A 367 -23.91 -8.71 6.11
N LYS A 368 -23.12 -9.57 5.49
CA LYS A 368 -22.68 -10.83 6.10
C LYS A 368 -21.76 -10.63 7.31
N THR A 369 -20.82 -9.68 7.23
CA THR A 369 -19.72 -9.56 8.20
C THR A 369 -19.88 -8.43 9.20
N ARG A 370 -20.65 -7.38 8.88
CA ARG A 370 -20.88 -6.20 9.74
C ARG A 370 -22.26 -6.20 10.35
N LEU A 371 -23.29 -6.55 9.58
CA LEU A 371 -24.63 -6.74 10.14
C LEU A 371 -24.84 -8.14 10.72
N LEU A 372 -23.92 -9.06 10.46
CA LEU A 372 -23.90 -10.43 11.00
C LEU A 372 -25.08 -11.28 10.52
N ILE A 373 -25.67 -10.92 9.38
CA ILE A 373 -26.86 -11.55 8.81
C ILE A 373 -26.46 -12.73 7.93
N THR A 374 -27.01 -13.90 8.23
CA THR A 374 -26.88 -15.11 7.40
C THR A 374 -28.20 -15.58 6.82
N ASP A 375 -29.33 -15.08 7.34
CA ASP A 375 -30.66 -15.43 6.87
C ASP A 375 -30.95 -14.82 5.47
N PRO A 376 -31.40 -15.61 4.49
CA PRO A 376 -31.66 -15.12 3.13
C PRO A 376 -32.78 -14.07 3.03
N GLU A 377 -33.83 -14.17 3.84
CA GLU A 377 -34.98 -13.26 3.79
C GLU A 377 -34.59 -11.90 4.36
N GLU A 378 -33.95 -11.89 5.52
CA GLU A 378 -33.41 -10.68 6.17
C GLU A 378 -32.37 -9.98 5.27
N ARG A 379 -31.48 -10.76 4.63
CA ARG A 379 -30.50 -10.24 3.66
C ARG A 379 -31.18 -9.53 2.49
N SER A 380 -32.27 -10.08 1.96
CA SER A 380 -33.01 -9.46 0.85
C SER A 380 -33.65 -8.13 1.25
N LEU A 381 -34.22 -8.06 2.46
CA LEU A 381 -34.77 -6.83 3.02
C LEU A 381 -33.71 -5.73 3.19
N VAL A 382 -32.54 -6.08 3.74
CA VAL A 382 -31.43 -5.14 3.93
C VAL A 382 -30.85 -4.68 2.59
N LEU A 383 -30.73 -5.57 1.59
CA LEU A 383 -30.34 -5.18 0.22
C LEU A 383 -31.31 -4.15 -0.37
N GLY A 384 -32.61 -4.29 -0.13
CA GLY A 384 -33.61 -3.27 -0.51
C GLY A 384 -33.34 -1.91 0.13
N THR A 385 -32.88 -1.89 1.39
CA THR A 385 -32.49 -0.67 2.11
C THR A 385 -31.25 -0.02 1.49
N PHE A 386 -30.22 -0.81 1.16
CA PHE A 386 -29.03 -0.31 0.45
C PHE A 386 -29.38 0.28 -0.92
N LYS A 387 -30.26 -0.38 -1.68
CA LYS A 387 -30.73 0.10 -3.00
C LYS A 387 -31.39 1.48 -2.91
N LYS A 388 -32.23 1.70 -1.90
CA LYS A 388 -32.86 3.00 -1.61
C LYS A 388 -31.84 4.13 -1.36
N HIS A 389 -30.67 3.79 -0.81
CA HIS A 389 -29.59 4.75 -0.51
C HIS A 389 -28.53 4.86 -1.61
N GLY A 390 -28.82 4.33 -2.81
CA GLY A 390 -27.98 4.48 -3.99
C GLY A 390 -26.93 3.40 -4.18
N PHE A 391 -27.03 2.26 -3.49
CA PHE A 391 -26.19 1.09 -3.75
C PHE A 391 -26.96 0.11 -4.65
N PRO A 392 -26.78 0.15 -5.99
CA PRO A 392 -27.71 -0.49 -6.93
C PRO A 392 -27.81 -2.01 -6.78
N ASN A 393 -26.73 -2.67 -6.34
CA ASN A 393 -26.65 -4.12 -6.22
C ASN A 393 -25.71 -4.56 -5.07
N SER A 394 -25.70 -5.87 -4.80
CA SER A 394 -24.95 -6.48 -3.69
C SER A 394 -23.43 -6.42 -3.86
N ILE A 395 -22.92 -6.32 -5.09
CA ILE A 395 -21.49 -6.23 -5.41
C ILE A 395 -20.95 -4.79 -5.31
N THR A 396 -21.84 -3.81 -5.19
CA THR A 396 -21.44 -2.41 -5.06
C THR A 396 -20.54 -2.25 -3.84
N ALA A 397 -19.36 -1.64 -4.03
CA ALA A 397 -18.46 -1.33 -2.92
C ALA A 397 -19.09 -0.31 -1.97
N ILE A 398 -19.05 -0.52 -0.66
CA ILE A 398 -19.70 0.34 0.34
C ILE A 398 -19.14 1.78 0.37
N GLY A 399 -17.90 1.98 -0.12
CA GLY A 399 -17.26 3.29 -0.17
C GLY A 399 -16.81 3.82 1.18
N ASN A 400 -16.55 5.13 1.24
CA ASN A 400 -16.10 5.79 2.46
C ASN A 400 -17.24 5.98 3.47
N VAL A 401 -16.89 6.37 4.71
CA VAL A 401 -17.85 6.62 5.80
C VAL A 401 -19.04 7.47 5.35
N ASP A 402 -18.80 8.54 4.59
CA ASP A 402 -19.84 9.46 4.11
C ASP A 402 -20.88 8.82 3.18
N GLU A 403 -20.54 7.69 2.55
CA GLU A 403 -21.44 6.96 1.66
C GLU A 403 -22.41 6.08 2.44
N TYR A 404 -21.90 5.25 3.36
CA TYR A 404 -22.73 4.31 4.10
C TYR A 404 -23.32 4.89 5.39
N ILE A 405 -22.82 6.01 5.92
CA ILE A 405 -23.39 6.64 7.13
C ILE A 405 -24.87 6.99 6.98
N LYS A 406 -25.32 7.24 5.74
CA LYS A 406 -26.71 7.56 5.39
C LYS A 406 -27.65 6.38 5.60
N VAL A 407 -27.15 5.15 5.48
CA VAL A 407 -27.93 3.93 5.66
C VAL A 407 -27.84 3.37 7.09
N ILE A 408 -26.79 3.72 7.86
CA ILE A 408 -26.52 3.19 9.22
C ILE A 408 -27.77 3.18 10.11
N LYS A 409 -28.53 4.28 10.17
CA LYS A 409 -29.70 4.38 11.06
C LYS A 409 -30.81 3.38 10.71
N GLU A 410 -31.02 3.07 9.43
CA GLU A 410 -32.04 2.11 8.99
C GLU A 410 -31.56 0.66 9.19
N ILE A 411 -30.24 0.41 9.15
CA ILE A 411 -29.68 -0.95 9.27
C ILE A 411 -29.21 -1.32 10.69
N GLU A 412 -29.04 -0.34 11.58
CA GLU A 412 -28.60 -0.55 12.98
C GLU A 412 -29.51 -1.52 13.76
N PRO A 413 -30.85 -1.52 13.61
CA PRO A 413 -31.71 -2.52 14.27
C PRO A 413 -31.32 -3.97 13.93
N PHE A 414 -30.97 -4.24 12.67
CA PHE A 414 -30.56 -5.57 12.23
C PHE A 414 -29.21 -5.97 12.84
N PHE A 415 -28.26 -5.03 12.94
CA PHE A 415 -27.01 -5.28 13.67
C PHE A 415 -27.28 -5.61 15.14
N ILE A 416 -28.09 -4.80 15.83
CA ILE A 416 -28.38 -4.99 17.27
C ILE A 416 -29.01 -6.36 17.51
N GLU A 417 -29.97 -6.77 16.67
CA GLU A 417 -30.63 -8.07 16.83
C GLU A 417 -29.65 -9.23 16.66
N ASN A 418 -28.86 -9.23 15.57
CA ASN A 418 -27.94 -10.32 15.26
C ASN A 418 -26.72 -10.35 16.21
N ALA A 419 -26.19 -9.20 16.59
CA ALA A 419 -25.12 -9.10 17.57
C ALA A 419 -25.57 -9.60 18.95
N LYS A 420 -26.80 -9.30 19.39
CA LYS A 420 -27.36 -9.82 20.65
C LYS A 420 -27.52 -11.34 20.66
N LYS A 421 -27.78 -11.97 19.50
CA LYS A 421 -27.84 -13.44 19.39
C LYS A 421 -26.44 -14.03 19.66
N ARG A 422 -25.42 -13.54 18.95
CA ARG A 422 -24.03 -14.01 19.10
C ARG A 422 -23.43 -13.72 20.47
N MET A 423 -23.72 -12.56 21.03
CA MET A 423 -23.17 -12.16 22.33
C MET A 423 -23.57 -13.09 23.48
N ARG A 424 -24.76 -13.71 23.46
CA ARG A 424 -25.16 -14.68 24.49
C ARG A 424 -24.22 -15.89 24.51
N ASP A 425 -23.84 -16.38 23.33
CA ASP A 425 -22.90 -17.50 23.21
C ASP A 425 -21.51 -17.10 23.72
N ILE A 426 -21.07 -15.89 23.37
CA ILE A 426 -19.77 -15.36 23.80
C ILE A 426 -19.74 -15.14 25.32
N ASP A 427 -20.81 -14.59 25.91
CA ASP A 427 -20.94 -14.41 27.36
C ASP A 427 -20.84 -15.77 28.06
N SER A 428 -21.59 -16.77 27.58
CA SER A 428 -21.55 -18.14 28.11
C SER A 428 -20.13 -18.70 28.04
N TYR A 429 -19.47 -18.59 26.90
CA TYR A 429 -18.07 -19.00 26.74
C TYR A 429 -17.12 -18.30 27.71
N CYS A 430 -17.19 -16.97 27.81
CA CYS A 430 -16.31 -16.18 28.67
C CYS A 430 -16.49 -16.53 30.15
N LEU A 431 -17.73 -16.68 30.64
CA LEU A 431 -18.01 -17.04 32.03
C LEU A 431 -17.53 -18.45 32.41
N HIS A 432 -17.44 -19.38 31.45
CA HIS A 432 -16.89 -20.72 31.71
C HIS A 432 -15.35 -20.75 31.67
N VAL A 433 -14.72 -19.91 30.83
CA VAL A 433 -13.25 -19.84 30.73
C VAL A 433 -12.63 -18.97 31.83
N LEU A 434 -13.30 -17.87 32.18
CA LEU A 434 -12.88 -16.94 33.22
C LEU A 434 -13.45 -17.39 34.55
N ASP A 435 -12.58 -17.95 35.38
CA ASP A 435 -12.92 -18.29 36.76
C ASP A 435 -12.89 -17.02 37.62
N GLY A 436 -14.06 -16.43 37.86
CA GLY A 436 -14.21 -15.17 38.61
C GLY A 436 -13.84 -15.25 40.09
N GLU A 437 -13.64 -16.44 40.66
CA GLU A 437 -13.18 -16.61 42.04
C GLU A 437 -11.65 -16.49 42.17
N LYS A 438 -10.93 -16.57 41.05
CA LYS A 438 -9.48 -16.49 40.99
C LYS A 438 -8.97 -15.06 40.80
N ARG A 439 -7.75 -14.79 41.27
CA ARG A 439 -7.01 -13.57 40.95
C ARG A 439 -6.42 -13.69 39.55
N LEU A 440 -7.01 -12.99 38.60
CA LEU A 440 -6.70 -13.14 37.17
C LEU A 440 -5.70 -12.10 36.66
N GLY A 441 -4.72 -12.59 35.88
CA GLY A 441 -3.97 -11.80 34.91
C GLY A 441 -4.53 -12.00 33.50
N ILE A 442 -4.48 -10.97 32.68
CA ILE A 442 -4.88 -11.01 31.26
C ILE A 442 -3.70 -10.52 30.42
N PHE A 443 -3.16 -11.37 29.56
CA PHE A 443 -2.21 -10.94 28.53
C PHE A 443 -2.96 -10.53 27.26
N ASP A 444 -2.74 -9.31 26.78
CA ASP A 444 -3.31 -8.78 25.53
C ASP A 444 -2.27 -7.91 24.79
N VAL A 445 -2.10 -8.12 23.49
CA VAL A 445 -1.25 -7.28 22.63
C VAL A 445 -1.79 -5.84 22.53
N GLY A 446 -3.10 -5.67 22.68
CA GLY A 446 -3.80 -4.42 22.48
C GLY A 446 -3.36 -3.30 23.42
N TYR A 447 -2.78 -2.25 22.86
CA TYR A 447 -2.27 -1.06 23.57
C TYR A 447 -3.32 -0.34 24.45
N ARG A 448 -4.62 -0.55 24.19
CA ARG A 448 -5.74 0.15 24.86
C ARG A 448 -6.27 -0.59 26.09
N GLY A 449 -5.85 -1.83 26.36
CA GLY A 449 -6.39 -2.63 27.47
C GLY A 449 -7.85 -3.07 27.27
N SER A 450 -8.31 -3.17 26.02
CA SER A 450 -9.72 -3.38 25.71
C SER A 450 -10.29 -4.70 26.24
N VAL A 451 -9.50 -5.78 26.26
CA VAL A 451 -9.96 -7.07 26.79
C VAL A 451 -10.11 -7.00 28.31
N SER A 452 -9.08 -6.50 29.01
CA SER A 452 -9.11 -6.33 30.48
C SER A 452 -10.29 -5.46 30.94
N ARG A 453 -10.58 -4.37 30.21
CA ARG A 453 -11.74 -3.50 30.46
C ARG A 453 -13.06 -4.22 30.21
N LEU A 454 -13.21 -4.88 29.06
CA LEU A 454 -14.42 -5.65 28.74
C LEU A 454 -14.70 -6.69 29.82
N ILE A 455 -13.66 -7.40 30.29
CA ILE A 455 -13.84 -8.42 31.34
C ILE A 455 -14.36 -7.79 32.64
N LYS A 456 -13.80 -6.65 33.04
CA LYS A 456 -14.25 -5.92 34.23
C LYS A 456 -15.66 -5.35 34.06
N ASP A 457 -15.94 -4.70 32.94
CA ASP A 457 -17.19 -3.95 32.75
C ASP A 457 -18.38 -4.86 32.40
N ARG A 458 -18.16 -5.98 31.72
CA ARG A 458 -19.21 -6.92 31.29
C ARG A 458 -19.44 -8.05 32.29
N PHE A 459 -18.36 -8.63 32.82
CA PHE A 459 -18.43 -9.82 33.68
C PHE A 459 -18.20 -9.51 35.16
N GLU A 460 -17.88 -8.25 35.51
CA GLU A 460 -17.60 -7.82 36.88
C GLU A 460 -16.41 -8.56 37.53
N ILE A 461 -15.46 -9.04 36.70
CA ILE A 461 -14.28 -9.77 37.16
C ILE A 461 -13.06 -8.83 37.19
N ASP A 462 -12.55 -8.56 38.39
CA ASP A 462 -11.31 -7.81 38.58
C ASP A 462 -10.09 -8.58 38.03
N ASN A 463 -9.22 -7.87 37.33
CA ASN A 463 -8.06 -8.47 36.68
C ASN A 463 -6.89 -7.48 36.52
N ILE A 464 -5.69 -8.00 36.28
CA ILE A 464 -4.49 -7.24 35.91
C ILE A 464 -4.19 -7.46 34.43
N GLY A 465 -4.24 -6.39 33.62
CA GLY A 465 -3.90 -6.45 32.20
C GLY A 465 -2.40 -6.25 31.97
N TYR A 466 -1.74 -7.21 31.33
CA TYR A 466 -0.34 -7.14 30.92
C TYR A 466 -0.22 -6.84 29.43
N HIS A 467 0.58 -5.82 29.10
CA HIS A 467 0.80 -5.36 27.73
C HIS A 467 2.29 -5.24 27.42
N ILE A 468 2.69 -5.62 26.20
CA ILE A 468 4.09 -5.50 25.76
C ILE A 468 4.46 -4.03 25.56
N LEU A 469 3.61 -3.28 24.84
CA LEU A 469 3.86 -1.89 24.43
C LEU A 469 2.64 -1.02 24.74
N SER A 470 2.82 0.24 25.14
CA SER A 470 1.71 1.21 25.27
C SER A 470 2.15 2.67 25.05
N LEU A 471 1.18 3.54 24.74
CA LEU A 471 1.37 4.99 24.66
C LEU A 471 1.27 5.62 26.06
N PRO A 472 2.06 6.67 26.38
CA PRO A 472 2.07 7.32 27.71
C PRO A 472 0.69 7.78 28.20
N MET A 473 -0.18 8.21 27.27
CA MET A 473 -1.54 8.66 27.60
C MET A 473 -2.50 7.54 28.03
N ILE A 474 -2.22 6.28 27.67
CA ILE A 474 -3.09 5.17 28.05
C ILE A 474 -2.91 4.85 29.54
N ASN A 475 -1.71 5.07 30.08
CA ASN A 475 -1.41 4.88 31.50
C ASN A 475 -1.93 6.00 32.41
N SER A 476 -2.32 7.17 31.87
CA SER A 476 -2.89 8.28 32.67
C SER A 476 -4.40 8.18 32.85
N TYR A 477 -5.15 7.68 31.86
CA TYR A 477 -6.62 7.49 31.97
C TYR A 477 -7.03 6.14 32.58
N SER A 478 -6.20 5.10 32.45
CA SER A 478 -6.56 3.75 32.93
C SER A 478 -6.38 3.54 34.44
N LYS A 479 -5.42 4.23 35.08
CA LYS A 479 -5.06 4.01 36.50
C LYS A 479 -6.16 4.35 37.51
N ILE A 480 -7.21 5.06 37.13
CA ILE A 480 -8.29 5.44 38.06
C ILE A 480 -9.24 4.26 38.32
N ASN A 481 -9.51 3.39 37.32
CA ASN A 481 -10.48 2.28 37.43
C ASN A 481 -9.96 0.88 36.99
N TYR A 482 -8.85 0.80 36.25
CA TYR A 482 -8.32 -0.44 35.67
C TYR A 482 -6.85 -0.65 36.04
N LYS A 483 -6.45 -1.91 36.34
CA LYS A 483 -5.06 -2.26 36.66
C LYS A 483 -4.33 -2.74 35.40
N LEU A 484 -3.76 -1.80 34.64
CA LEU A 484 -2.96 -2.10 33.45
C LEU A 484 -1.47 -1.92 33.73
N LYS A 485 -0.66 -2.90 33.33
CA LYS A 485 0.81 -2.88 33.41
C LYS A 485 1.39 -3.00 32.01
N THR A 486 2.40 -2.19 31.72
CA THR A 486 3.09 -2.19 30.42
C THR A 486 4.58 -2.39 30.62
N PHE A 487 5.20 -3.22 29.78
CA PHE A 487 6.64 -3.43 29.80
C PHE A 487 7.43 -2.27 29.19
N ILE A 488 7.04 -1.76 28.00
CA ILE A 488 7.65 -0.57 27.39
C ILE A 488 6.60 0.49 27.07
N GLU A 489 6.81 1.68 27.62
CA GLU A 489 6.13 2.91 27.18
C GLU A 489 6.98 3.60 26.11
N TYR A 490 6.40 3.88 24.94
CA TYR A 490 7.14 4.48 23.83
C TYR A 490 6.63 5.88 23.45
N ASP A 491 7.57 6.74 23.05
CA ASP A 491 7.30 8.16 22.75
C ASP A 491 6.54 8.35 21.43
N TYR A 492 5.77 9.44 21.34
CA TYR A 492 5.12 9.90 20.11
C TYR A 492 6.09 10.15 18.96
N ALA A 493 7.39 10.36 19.24
CA ALA A 493 8.42 10.56 18.22
C ALA A 493 8.59 9.37 17.25
N ILE A 494 8.03 8.19 17.55
CA ILE A 494 8.07 7.02 16.65
C ILE A 494 6.72 6.71 15.98
N ARG A 495 5.78 7.66 15.95
CA ARG A 495 4.42 7.45 15.42
C ARG A 495 4.40 6.87 14.00
N HIS A 496 5.34 7.27 13.14
CA HIS A 496 5.44 6.71 11.79
C HIS A 496 5.87 5.24 11.81
N GLU A 497 6.87 4.90 12.63
CA GLU A 497 7.32 3.51 12.78
C GLU A 497 6.32 2.64 13.53
N THR A 498 5.44 3.22 14.36
CA THR A 498 4.40 2.44 15.06
C THR A 498 3.40 1.78 14.10
N GLN A 499 3.26 2.33 12.87
CA GLN A 499 2.42 1.76 11.81
C GLN A 499 2.92 0.39 11.33
N ILE A 500 4.24 0.15 11.40
CA ILE A 500 4.85 -1.14 11.02
C ILE A 500 5.20 -1.99 12.24
N LEU A 501 5.60 -1.35 13.35
CA LEU A 501 5.98 -2.04 14.59
C LEU A 501 4.82 -2.86 15.15
N SER A 502 3.61 -2.30 15.19
CA SER A 502 2.45 -2.97 15.80
C SER A 502 2.04 -4.21 15.00
N PRO A 503 1.85 -4.12 13.66
CA PRO A 503 1.57 -5.29 12.84
C PRO A 503 2.70 -6.34 12.88
N LEU A 504 3.96 -5.91 12.84
CA LEU A 504 5.10 -6.83 12.92
C LEU A 504 5.15 -7.59 14.25
N LEU A 505 4.94 -6.90 15.37
CA LEU A 505 4.88 -7.56 16.67
C LEU A 505 3.70 -8.53 16.74
N GLU A 506 2.51 -8.10 16.29
CA GLU A 506 1.29 -8.91 16.28
C GLU A 506 1.43 -10.19 15.45
N ASP A 507 1.98 -10.11 14.23
CA ASP A 507 2.23 -11.30 13.39
C ASP A 507 3.19 -12.27 14.08
N ILE A 508 4.27 -11.76 14.70
CA ILE A 508 5.31 -12.59 15.31
C ILE A 508 4.80 -13.32 16.55
N ILE A 509 3.98 -12.67 17.38
CA ILE A 509 3.46 -13.31 18.59
C ILE A 509 2.24 -14.20 18.34
N SER A 510 1.55 -14.00 17.21
CA SER A 510 0.36 -14.74 16.81
C SER A 510 0.65 -16.15 16.34
N VAL A 511 -0.14 -17.14 16.78
CA VAL A 511 -0.11 -18.47 16.13
C VAL A 511 -0.54 -18.34 14.67
N GLN A 512 0.06 -19.13 13.78
CA GLN A 512 -0.23 -19.12 12.34
C GLN A 512 -1.48 -19.97 12.03
N GLU A 513 -2.64 -19.58 12.55
CA GLU A 513 -3.93 -20.24 12.33
C GLU A 513 -5.06 -19.22 12.05
N SER A 514 -6.20 -19.70 11.54
CA SER A 514 -7.40 -18.86 11.33
C SER A 514 -7.93 -18.29 12.65
N SER A 515 -8.23 -17.00 12.66
CA SER A 515 -8.85 -16.32 13.82
C SER A 515 -10.20 -16.95 14.19
N VAL A 516 -10.45 -17.11 15.49
CA VAL A 516 -11.78 -17.44 16.02
C VAL A 516 -12.65 -16.19 15.96
N ILE A 517 -13.75 -16.26 15.21
CA ILE A 517 -14.67 -15.14 14.98
C ILE A 517 -15.93 -15.24 15.84
N HIS A 518 -16.22 -16.42 16.38
CA HIS A 518 -17.33 -16.68 17.29
C HIS A 518 -16.96 -17.86 18.22
N ALA A 519 -17.45 -17.83 19.44
CA ALA A 519 -17.29 -18.94 20.39
C ALA A 519 -18.59 -19.13 21.19
N ALA A 520 -18.88 -20.38 21.50
CA ALA A 520 -20.01 -20.79 22.33
C ALA A 520 -19.55 -21.81 23.36
N TYR A 521 -20.37 -22.08 24.37
CA TYR A 521 -20.14 -23.15 25.33
C TYR A 521 -21.40 -24.01 25.43
N ASP A 522 -21.25 -25.31 25.21
CA ASP A 522 -22.32 -26.30 25.34
C ASP A 522 -21.89 -27.48 26.23
N SER A 523 -22.75 -28.52 26.33
CA SER A 523 -22.49 -29.71 27.16
C SER A 523 -21.24 -30.51 26.76
N SER A 524 -20.69 -30.30 25.56
CA SER A 524 -19.46 -30.93 25.08
C SER A 524 -18.21 -30.07 25.29
N GLY A 525 -18.38 -28.84 25.81
CA GLY A 525 -17.31 -27.88 26.09
C GLY A 525 -17.34 -26.66 25.15
N PRO A 526 -16.23 -25.91 25.07
CA PRO A 526 -16.17 -24.71 24.24
C PRO A 526 -16.13 -25.06 22.74
N GLN A 527 -17.02 -24.43 21.98
CA GLN A 527 -17.09 -24.52 20.52
C GLN A 527 -16.47 -23.28 19.88
N TYR A 528 -15.58 -23.47 18.92
CA TYR A 528 -14.86 -22.39 18.25
C TYR A 528 -15.18 -22.36 16.76
N TYR A 529 -15.67 -21.20 16.29
CA TYR A 529 -15.94 -20.97 14.88
C TYR A 529 -14.85 -20.08 14.30
N ARG A 530 -14.12 -20.60 13.33
CA ARG A 530 -12.97 -19.94 12.72
C ARG A 530 -13.33 -19.35 11.36
N GLN A 531 -12.55 -18.37 10.95
CA GLN A 531 -12.61 -17.83 9.61
C GLN A 531 -12.10 -18.86 8.57
N ASP A 532 -12.73 -18.89 7.39
CA ASP A 532 -12.44 -19.84 6.31
C ASP A 532 -11.02 -19.72 5.71
N THR A 533 -10.32 -18.61 5.94
CA THR A 533 -9.00 -18.32 5.36
C THR A 533 -7.92 -18.15 6.43
N SER A 534 -6.82 -18.90 6.30
CA SER A 534 -5.57 -18.71 7.07
C SER A 534 -4.44 -18.26 6.14
N VAL A 535 -3.80 -17.14 6.47
CA VAL A 535 -2.52 -16.75 5.84
C VAL A 535 -1.42 -17.29 6.74
N ILE A 536 -0.72 -18.34 6.29
CA ILE A 536 0.43 -18.91 6.98
C ILE A 536 1.70 -18.37 6.30
N SER A 537 2.55 -17.73 7.09
CA SER A 537 3.85 -17.23 6.62
C SER A 537 4.97 -18.10 7.14
N THR A 538 5.61 -18.89 6.26
CA THR A 538 6.80 -19.69 6.61
C THR A 538 7.93 -18.82 7.16
N LYS A 539 8.01 -17.56 6.69
CA LYS A 539 8.92 -16.54 7.18
C LYS A 539 8.66 -16.19 8.65
N ILE A 540 7.40 -15.99 9.05
CA ILE A 540 7.04 -15.72 10.45
C ILE A 540 7.28 -16.96 11.31
N THR A 541 6.91 -18.16 10.83
CA THR A 541 7.19 -19.42 11.53
C THR A 541 8.69 -19.59 11.83
N SER A 542 9.56 -19.30 10.86
CA SER A 542 11.02 -19.36 11.06
C SER A 542 11.51 -18.39 12.16
N ILE A 543 10.92 -17.19 12.26
CA ILE A 543 11.21 -16.24 13.35
C ILE A 543 10.75 -16.83 14.69
N GLN A 544 9.52 -17.35 14.75
CA GLN A 544 8.93 -17.92 15.96
C GLN A 544 9.73 -19.10 16.50
N GLU A 545 10.11 -20.04 15.64
CA GLU A 545 10.97 -21.19 15.98
C GLU A 545 12.30 -20.72 16.58
N SER A 546 12.90 -19.69 15.98
CA SER A 546 14.17 -19.13 16.45
C SER A 546 14.02 -18.43 17.82
N VAL A 547 12.88 -17.78 18.09
CA VAL A 547 12.56 -17.23 19.41
C VAL A 547 12.43 -18.33 20.46
N ILE A 548 11.69 -19.40 20.14
CA ILE A 548 11.46 -20.52 21.05
C ILE A 548 12.78 -21.23 21.35
N GLU A 549 13.59 -21.52 20.32
CA GLU A 549 14.85 -22.23 20.50
C GLU A 549 15.85 -21.41 21.32
N LEU A 550 16.01 -20.11 21.02
CA LEU A 550 16.83 -19.22 21.84
C LEU A 550 16.35 -19.19 23.30
N SER A 551 15.04 -19.07 23.52
CA SER A 551 14.48 -19.04 24.88
C SER A 551 14.73 -20.35 25.63
N LYS A 552 14.51 -21.49 24.97
CA LYS A 552 14.73 -22.81 25.53
C LYS A 552 16.19 -23.05 25.89
N GLU A 553 17.12 -22.77 24.98
CA GLU A 553 18.55 -22.95 25.24
C GLU A 553 19.05 -21.99 26.34
N PHE A 554 18.61 -20.73 26.34
CA PHE A 554 18.98 -19.76 27.37
C PHE A 554 18.44 -20.17 28.75
N ILE A 555 17.15 -20.53 28.85
CA ILE A 555 16.54 -20.97 30.11
C ILE A 555 17.20 -22.25 30.62
N ALA A 556 17.51 -23.21 29.75
CA ALA A 556 18.20 -24.42 30.12
C ALA A 556 19.62 -24.16 30.66
N LEU A 557 20.36 -23.24 30.02
CA LEU A 557 21.72 -22.88 30.43
C LEU A 557 21.75 -22.16 31.78
N PHE A 558 20.80 -21.26 32.02
CA PHE A 558 20.76 -20.43 33.23
C PHE A 558 19.80 -20.96 34.31
N LYS A 559 19.27 -22.17 34.17
CA LYS A 559 18.18 -22.72 34.99
C LYS A 559 18.25 -22.35 36.48
N ASP A 560 19.39 -22.61 37.12
CA ASP A 560 19.52 -22.41 38.57
C ASP A 560 19.66 -20.94 38.99
N ASP A 561 20.17 -20.09 38.11
CA ASP A 561 20.48 -18.68 38.39
C ASP A 561 19.56 -17.69 37.66
N LEU A 562 18.65 -18.14 36.79
CA LEU A 562 17.82 -17.27 35.93
C LEU A 562 16.99 -16.26 36.72
N ARG A 563 16.51 -16.67 37.90
CA ARG A 563 15.74 -15.81 38.82
C ARG A 563 16.56 -14.66 39.40
N SER A 564 17.89 -14.78 39.42
CA SER A 564 18.81 -13.74 39.88
C SER A 564 19.22 -12.75 38.78
N LEU A 565 18.93 -13.09 37.52
CA LEU A 565 19.29 -12.26 36.37
C LEU A 565 18.17 -11.27 36.06
N ASN A 566 18.51 -9.99 36.03
CA ASN A 566 17.63 -8.92 35.59
C ASN A 566 17.84 -8.64 34.10
N LEU A 567 16.96 -9.21 33.27
CA LEU A 567 16.98 -9.02 31.81
C LEU A 567 16.15 -7.80 31.43
N ASP A 568 16.77 -6.86 30.71
CA ASP A 568 16.11 -5.65 30.24
C ASP A 568 15.83 -5.74 28.73
N GLY A 569 14.56 -5.64 28.34
CA GLY A 569 14.13 -5.71 26.94
C GLY A 569 14.36 -4.40 26.16
N LEU A 570 14.59 -3.28 26.84
CA LEU A 570 14.66 -1.95 26.23
C LEU A 570 15.76 -1.81 25.13
N PRO A 571 16.98 -2.37 25.30
CA PRO A 571 18.00 -2.29 24.25
C PRO A 571 17.61 -3.00 22.95
N PHE A 572 16.94 -4.15 23.06
CA PHE A 572 16.48 -4.94 21.91
C PHE A 572 15.30 -4.26 21.22
N TYR A 573 14.42 -3.63 22.00
CA TYR A 573 13.36 -2.77 21.48
C TYR A 573 13.93 -1.58 20.69
N TYR A 574 14.91 -0.85 21.23
CA TYR A 574 15.52 0.26 20.49
C TYR A 574 16.22 -0.19 19.23
N LEU A 575 16.88 -1.35 19.26
CA LEU A 575 17.50 -1.93 18.09
C LEU A 575 16.46 -2.29 17.01
N LEU A 576 15.29 -2.81 17.40
CA LEU A 576 14.15 -3.04 16.49
C LEU A 576 13.61 -1.72 15.91
N VAL A 577 13.44 -0.70 16.73
CA VAL A 577 12.99 0.63 16.28
C VAL A 577 13.99 1.24 15.28
N ASP A 578 15.29 1.15 15.56
CA ASP A 578 16.33 1.65 14.66
C ASP A 578 16.32 0.91 13.31
N PHE A 579 16.08 -0.40 13.32
CA PHE A 579 15.85 -1.17 12.10
C PHE A 579 14.64 -0.64 11.32
N LEU A 580 13.50 -0.41 11.97
CA LEU A 580 12.30 0.10 11.30
C LEU A 580 12.47 1.52 10.73
N LYS A 581 13.29 2.34 11.40
CA LYS A 581 13.64 3.70 10.94
C LYS A 581 14.55 3.69 9.72
N LYS A 582 15.64 2.92 9.79
CA LYS A 582 16.74 2.93 8.81
C LYS A 582 17.16 1.50 8.45
N PRO A 583 16.29 0.71 7.81
CA PRO A 583 16.62 -0.66 7.46
C PRO A 583 17.67 -0.68 6.35
N SER A 584 18.50 -1.73 6.32
CA SER A 584 19.22 -2.06 5.10
C SER A 584 18.23 -2.59 4.06
N LYS A 585 18.48 -2.36 2.77
CA LYS A 585 17.59 -2.85 1.71
C LYS A 585 17.45 -4.38 1.74
N SER A 586 18.52 -5.11 2.09
CA SER A 586 18.51 -6.56 2.24
C SER A 586 17.59 -7.01 3.39
N ASP A 587 17.68 -6.38 4.56
CA ASP A 587 16.86 -6.78 5.72
C ASP A 587 15.39 -6.46 5.50
N ALA A 588 15.08 -5.29 4.92
CA ALA A 588 13.70 -4.94 4.60
C ALA A 588 13.09 -5.88 3.56
N MET A 589 13.89 -6.40 2.61
CA MET A 589 13.42 -7.35 1.60
C MET A 589 12.95 -8.67 2.23
N LEU A 590 13.53 -9.08 3.37
CA LEU A 590 13.09 -10.29 4.07
C LEU A 590 11.62 -10.19 4.50
N LEU A 591 11.16 -9.00 4.90
CA LEU A 591 9.79 -8.76 5.35
C LEU A 591 8.82 -8.35 4.23
N LYS A 592 9.32 -7.78 3.14
CA LYS A 592 8.51 -7.12 2.08
C LYS A 592 7.30 -7.93 1.61
N ASP A 593 7.48 -9.22 1.34
CA ASP A 593 6.43 -10.07 0.75
C ASP A 593 5.62 -10.86 1.81
N ILE A 594 5.71 -10.46 3.08
CA ILE A 594 4.84 -10.99 4.13
C ILE A 594 3.50 -10.25 4.00
N ASN A 595 2.39 -11.00 4.03
CA ASN A 595 1.05 -10.42 4.14
C ASN A 595 0.66 -10.41 5.61
N PHE A 596 0.28 -9.25 6.13
CA PHE A 596 -0.21 -9.12 7.50
C PHE A 596 -1.52 -9.89 7.65
N ALA A 597 -1.56 -10.85 8.58
CA ALA A 597 -2.65 -11.79 8.71
C ALA A 597 -3.65 -11.33 9.78
N ASP A 598 -4.53 -10.36 9.49
CA ASP A 598 -5.58 -9.93 10.43
C ASP A 598 -6.95 -10.57 10.13
N SER A 599 -7.87 -10.47 11.10
CA SER A 599 -9.26 -10.93 10.99
C SER A 599 -10.04 -10.23 9.85
N ALA A 600 -10.96 -10.95 9.18
CA ALA A 600 -11.81 -10.43 8.10
C ALA A 600 -12.71 -9.22 8.46
N ILE A 601 -12.82 -8.88 9.74
CA ILE A 601 -13.54 -7.69 10.23
C ILE A 601 -12.66 -6.43 10.13
N ILE A 602 -11.45 -6.51 9.59
CA ILE A 602 -10.58 -5.36 9.35
C ILE A 602 -10.44 -5.10 7.85
N SER A 603 -10.25 -3.84 7.46
CA SER A 603 -10.16 -3.45 6.06
C SER A 603 -9.06 -4.24 5.34
N ALA A 604 -9.34 -4.74 4.14
CA ALA A 604 -8.37 -5.43 3.28
C ALA A 604 -7.10 -4.59 2.97
N ASP A 605 -7.17 -3.26 3.15
CA ASP A 605 -6.08 -2.34 2.86
C ASP A 605 -4.86 -2.47 3.82
N ILE A 606 -4.97 -3.23 4.94
CA ILE A 606 -3.89 -3.47 5.91
C ILE A 606 -3.02 -4.70 5.57
N GLN A 607 -3.36 -5.48 4.53
CA GLN A 607 -2.62 -6.72 4.25
C GLN A 607 -1.16 -6.50 3.76
N ASP A 608 -0.89 -5.42 3.02
CA ASP A 608 0.44 -5.12 2.46
C ASP A 608 1.19 -4.02 3.24
N VAL A 609 1.14 -4.10 4.58
CA VAL A 609 1.84 -3.14 5.45
C VAL A 609 3.36 -3.19 5.25
N TYR A 610 3.93 -4.39 5.06
CA TYR A 610 5.37 -4.57 4.87
C TYR A 610 5.86 -4.07 3.52
N GLY A 611 5.14 -4.33 2.43
CA GLY A 611 5.46 -3.77 1.12
C GLY A 611 5.30 -2.25 1.08
N THR A 612 4.26 -1.72 1.73
CA THR A 612 4.07 -0.27 1.89
C THR A 612 5.23 0.37 2.67
N TRP A 613 5.64 -0.22 3.79
CA TRP A 613 6.79 0.24 4.56
C TRP A 613 8.09 0.16 3.74
N PHE A 614 8.35 -0.95 3.05
CA PHE A 614 9.51 -1.10 2.17
C PHE A 614 9.54 0.00 1.11
N ASN A 615 8.44 0.21 0.40
CA ASN A 615 8.35 1.22 -0.64
C ASN A 615 8.57 2.63 -0.08
N SER A 616 8.03 2.94 1.10
CA SER A 616 8.24 4.24 1.76
C SER A 616 9.71 4.54 2.07
N LYS A 617 10.55 3.50 2.26
CA LYS A 617 11.98 3.64 2.58
C LYS A 617 12.87 3.70 1.34
N PHE A 618 12.46 3.08 0.24
CA PHE A 618 13.34 2.85 -0.92
C PHE A 618 12.84 3.35 -2.27
N LYS A 619 11.55 3.73 -2.40
CA LYS A 619 10.98 4.32 -3.61
C LYS A 619 10.90 5.85 -3.50
N ASN A 620 10.99 6.53 -4.64
CA ASN A 620 10.78 7.98 -4.70
C ASN A 620 9.27 8.32 -4.74
N LYS A 621 8.93 9.61 -4.61
CA LYS A 621 7.53 10.08 -4.56
C LYS A 621 6.74 9.76 -5.83
N ASP A 622 7.35 9.86 -7.00
CA ASP A 622 6.68 9.62 -8.29
C ASP A 622 6.38 8.12 -8.49
N GLU A 623 7.30 7.25 -8.09
CA GLU A 623 7.08 5.80 -8.07
C GLU A 623 5.95 5.41 -7.12
N LEU A 624 5.93 5.96 -5.90
CA LEU A 624 4.87 5.71 -4.92
C LEU A 624 3.50 6.19 -5.43
N PHE A 625 3.45 7.37 -6.05
CA PHE A 625 2.22 7.89 -6.63
C PHE A 625 1.75 7.00 -7.80
N THR A 626 2.68 6.55 -8.65
CA THR A 626 2.38 5.64 -9.76
C THR A 626 1.84 4.30 -9.26
N ASP A 627 2.43 3.72 -8.22
CA ASP A 627 1.94 2.47 -7.64
C ASP A 627 0.52 2.64 -7.07
N SER A 628 0.27 3.73 -6.34
CA SER A 628 -1.06 4.04 -5.79
C SER A 628 -2.10 4.19 -6.89
N PHE A 629 -1.76 4.93 -7.94
CA PHE A 629 -2.59 5.13 -9.13
C PHE A 629 -2.98 3.78 -9.76
N ILE A 630 -2.00 2.92 -9.99
CA ILE A 630 -2.19 1.59 -10.60
C ILE A 630 -3.03 0.68 -9.69
N LYS A 631 -2.79 0.73 -8.38
CA LYS A 631 -3.52 -0.07 -7.38
C LYS A 631 -5.01 0.27 -7.36
N ASP A 632 -5.36 1.55 -7.45
CA ASP A 632 -6.76 2.00 -7.47
C ASP A 632 -7.50 1.49 -8.72
N ILE A 633 -6.86 1.55 -9.89
CA ILE A 633 -7.45 1.05 -11.13
C ILE A 633 -7.60 -0.46 -11.13
N ASN A 634 -6.58 -1.20 -10.69
CA ASN A 634 -6.66 -2.65 -10.56
C ASN A 634 -7.77 -3.09 -9.60
N SER A 635 -7.99 -2.32 -8.52
CA SER A 635 -9.11 -2.57 -7.63
C SER A 635 -10.46 -2.36 -8.33
N ALA A 636 -10.58 -1.33 -9.18
CA ALA A 636 -11.80 -1.10 -9.94
C ALA A 636 -12.05 -2.22 -10.97
N ILE A 637 -11.01 -2.69 -11.65
CA ILE A 637 -11.05 -3.86 -12.55
C ILE A 637 -11.54 -5.10 -11.81
N SER A 638 -10.92 -5.43 -10.66
CA SER A 638 -11.32 -6.61 -9.87
C SER A 638 -12.77 -6.54 -9.38
N ASN A 639 -13.27 -5.35 -9.05
CA ASN A 639 -14.68 -5.17 -8.66
C ASN A 639 -15.64 -5.45 -9.83
N ILE A 640 -15.24 -5.15 -11.06
CA ILE A 640 -16.02 -5.48 -12.27
C ILE A 640 -16.00 -7.00 -12.48
N SER A 641 -14.83 -7.64 -12.45
CA SER A 641 -14.68 -9.08 -12.71
C SER A 641 -15.45 -9.97 -11.72
N ASN A 642 -15.53 -9.55 -10.46
CA ASN A 642 -16.22 -10.30 -9.39
C ASN A 642 -17.73 -9.99 -9.31
N GLY A 643 -18.25 -9.18 -10.23
CA GLY A 643 -19.63 -8.75 -10.23
C GLY A 643 -20.62 -9.84 -10.64
N VAL A 644 -21.79 -9.91 -9.99
CA VAL A 644 -22.95 -10.67 -10.49
C VAL A 644 -23.69 -9.76 -11.47
N ILE A 645 -23.58 -10.06 -12.77
CA ILE A 645 -24.25 -9.33 -13.85
C ILE A 645 -25.38 -10.19 -14.40
N ASP A 646 -26.55 -9.58 -14.61
CA ASP A 646 -27.67 -10.22 -15.30
C ASP A 646 -27.35 -10.35 -16.80
N ASN A 647 -26.81 -11.51 -17.18
CA ASN A 647 -26.50 -11.85 -18.57
C ASN A 647 -27.72 -12.43 -19.32
N SER A 648 -28.93 -12.34 -18.77
CA SER A 648 -30.15 -12.81 -19.47
C SER A 648 -30.68 -11.81 -20.51
N LYS A 649 -30.16 -10.57 -20.51
CA LYS A 649 -30.55 -9.46 -21.40
C LYS A 649 -29.35 -8.94 -22.17
N ASP A 650 -29.61 -8.27 -23.29
CA ASP A 650 -28.58 -7.53 -24.00
C ASP A 650 -28.18 -6.27 -23.23
N ASN A 651 -26.88 -5.98 -23.15
CA ASN A 651 -26.36 -4.83 -22.42
C ASN A 651 -26.04 -3.65 -23.37
N ILE A 652 -26.44 -2.44 -22.97
CA ILE A 652 -25.98 -1.18 -23.58
C ILE A 652 -25.26 -0.35 -22.51
N LEU A 653 -23.99 -0.01 -22.76
CA LEU A 653 -23.25 0.90 -21.89
C LEU A 653 -23.42 2.34 -22.35
N ILE A 654 -23.79 3.23 -21.43
CA ILE A 654 -23.83 4.67 -21.68
C ILE A 654 -22.65 5.30 -20.95
N VAL A 655 -21.88 6.16 -21.60
CA VAL A 655 -20.67 6.76 -21.01
C VAL A 655 -20.73 8.27 -21.10
N GLY A 656 -20.46 8.95 -19.99
CA GLY A 656 -20.25 10.40 -20.00
C GLY A 656 -20.46 11.09 -18.66
N ASP A 657 -20.28 12.41 -18.68
CA ASP A 657 -20.40 13.31 -17.53
C ASP A 657 -21.82 13.96 -17.43
N MET A 658 -22.81 13.46 -18.18
CA MET A 658 -24.15 14.08 -18.30
C MET A 658 -24.90 14.27 -16.96
N VAL A 659 -24.56 13.50 -15.92
CA VAL A 659 -25.16 13.60 -14.59
C VAL A 659 -24.86 14.97 -13.94
N SER A 660 -23.71 15.57 -14.25
CA SER A 660 -23.29 16.84 -13.66
C SER A 660 -23.92 18.07 -14.31
N TYR A 661 -24.28 17.99 -15.59
CA TYR A 661 -24.97 19.04 -16.35
C TYR A 661 -26.30 18.55 -16.93
N ASP A 662 -27.09 17.88 -16.10
CA ASP A 662 -28.37 17.30 -16.50
C ASP A 662 -29.36 18.36 -17.01
N LYS A 663 -29.47 18.47 -18.34
CA LYS A 663 -30.46 19.32 -19.05
C LYS A 663 -31.67 18.49 -19.51
N GLY A 664 -32.10 17.53 -18.70
CA GLY A 664 -33.18 16.58 -19.02
C GLY A 664 -32.69 15.26 -19.64
N ILE A 665 -31.37 15.08 -19.77
CA ILE A 665 -30.76 13.87 -20.34
C ILE A 665 -31.02 12.66 -19.44
N CYS A 666 -30.87 12.82 -18.12
CA CYS A 666 -31.05 11.70 -17.19
C CYS A 666 -32.50 11.19 -17.21
N ASP A 667 -33.50 12.09 -17.20
CA ASP A 667 -34.91 11.73 -17.31
C ASP A 667 -35.24 11.05 -18.66
N TYR A 668 -34.64 11.55 -19.75
CA TYR A 668 -34.80 10.92 -21.07
C TYR A 668 -34.26 9.49 -21.08
N LEU A 669 -33.03 9.26 -20.57
CA LEU A 669 -32.42 7.93 -20.48
C LEU A 669 -33.20 6.99 -19.56
N ASN A 670 -33.74 7.49 -18.44
CA ASN A 670 -34.60 6.69 -17.57
C ASN A 670 -35.84 6.20 -18.31
N LYS A 671 -36.51 7.09 -19.06
CA LYS A 671 -37.69 6.72 -19.84
C LYS A 671 -37.34 5.74 -20.96
N LEU A 672 -36.18 5.92 -21.61
CA LEU A 672 -35.67 4.98 -22.61
C LEU A 672 -35.45 3.58 -22.02
N SER A 673 -34.87 3.50 -20.81
CA SER A 673 -34.68 2.22 -20.12
C SER A 673 -35.99 1.51 -19.75
N ILE A 674 -37.06 2.28 -19.49
CA ILE A 674 -38.40 1.74 -19.22
C ILE A 674 -39.05 1.22 -20.51
N ASP A 675 -38.85 1.90 -21.63
CA ASP A 675 -39.39 1.53 -22.95
C ASP A 675 -38.70 0.29 -23.56
N MET A 676 -37.50 -0.03 -23.07
CA MET A 676 -36.70 -1.18 -23.51
C MET A 676 -36.40 -2.16 -22.36
N PRO A 677 -37.42 -2.82 -21.78
CA PRO A 677 -37.26 -3.66 -20.59
C PRO A 677 -36.44 -4.94 -20.82
N ASP A 678 -36.25 -5.34 -22.08
CA ASP A 678 -35.45 -6.48 -22.54
C ASP A 678 -33.96 -6.13 -22.72
N VAL A 679 -33.60 -4.84 -22.61
CA VAL A 679 -32.21 -4.37 -22.63
C VAL A 679 -31.82 -3.88 -21.25
N ASN A 680 -30.62 -4.25 -20.82
CA ASN A 680 -30.02 -3.73 -19.60
C ASN A 680 -29.14 -2.51 -19.91
N PHE A 681 -29.57 -1.35 -19.44
CA PHE A 681 -28.78 -0.12 -19.55
C PHE A 681 -27.87 0.02 -18.34
N VAL A 682 -26.60 0.35 -18.60
CA VAL A 682 -25.63 0.64 -17.55
C VAL A 682 -24.93 1.95 -17.83
N LEU A 683 -25.06 2.93 -16.94
CA LEU A 683 -24.35 4.21 -17.05
C LEU A 683 -22.95 4.09 -16.43
N LEU A 684 -21.92 4.26 -17.24
CA LEU A 684 -20.56 4.56 -16.81
C LEU A 684 -20.42 6.09 -16.63
N SER A 685 -20.63 6.55 -15.40
CA SER A 685 -20.64 7.98 -15.07
C SER A 685 -19.21 8.50 -14.88
N GLU A 686 -18.80 9.43 -15.76
CA GLU A 686 -17.55 10.18 -15.64
C GLU A 686 -17.67 11.39 -14.69
N ALA A 687 -18.88 11.62 -14.15
CA ALA A 687 -19.20 12.67 -13.20
C ALA A 687 -18.75 12.32 -11.77
N THR A 688 -17.47 11.99 -11.62
CA THR A 688 -16.90 11.37 -10.39
C THR A 688 -17.12 12.20 -9.12
N TYR A 689 -17.31 13.51 -9.25
CA TYR A 689 -17.55 14.45 -8.14
C TYR A 689 -19.03 14.58 -7.73
N VAL A 690 -19.98 14.13 -8.56
CA VAL A 690 -21.40 14.12 -8.19
C VAL A 690 -21.62 13.08 -7.08
N GLY A 691 -20.92 11.96 -7.16
CA GLY A 691 -20.96 10.90 -6.15
C GLY A 691 -22.27 10.10 -6.19
N ARG A 692 -22.24 8.93 -5.56
CA ARG A 692 -23.24 7.87 -5.78
C ARG A 692 -24.68 8.24 -5.43
N ALA A 693 -24.89 8.86 -4.26
CA ALA A 693 -26.24 9.23 -3.82
C ALA A 693 -26.93 10.22 -4.77
N ARG A 694 -26.19 11.19 -5.31
CA ARG A 694 -26.75 12.17 -6.25
C ARG A 694 -26.95 11.57 -7.65
N THR A 695 -26.09 10.65 -8.08
CA THR A 695 -26.29 9.88 -9.32
C THR A 695 -27.55 9.00 -9.22
N ALA A 696 -27.73 8.28 -8.12
CA ALA A 696 -28.91 7.45 -7.87
C ALA A 696 -30.22 8.25 -7.80
N ALA A 697 -30.17 9.52 -7.39
CA ALA A 697 -31.33 10.41 -7.42
C ALA A 697 -31.76 10.80 -8.85
N LYS A 698 -30.88 10.62 -9.85
CA LYS A 698 -31.12 11.00 -11.25
C LYS A 698 -31.23 9.81 -12.20
N ILE A 699 -30.64 8.67 -11.87
CA ILE A 699 -30.55 7.48 -12.72
C ILE A 699 -31.33 6.33 -12.07
N LEU A 700 -32.31 5.79 -12.80
CA LEU A 700 -33.24 4.76 -12.33
C LEU A 700 -32.88 3.34 -12.81
N PHE A 701 -31.76 3.20 -13.53
CA PHE A 701 -31.18 1.93 -13.99
C PHE A 701 -29.75 1.78 -13.44
N ASP A 702 -29.05 0.70 -13.80
CA ASP A 702 -27.73 0.40 -13.25
C ASP A 702 -26.68 1.45 -13.64
N PHE A 703 -25.74 1.74 -12.72
CA PHE A 703 -24.66 2.68 -13.01
C PHE A 703 -23.38 2.34 -12.23
N ILE A 704 -22.25 2.74 -12.81
CA ILE A 704 -20.90 2.63 -12.28
C ILE A 704 -20.30 4.04 -12.29
N ILE A 705 -19.69 4.45 -11.18
CA ILE A 705 -18.86 5.66 -11.17
C ILE A 705 -17.45 5.24 -11.57
N THR A 706 -16.88 5.88 -12.60
CA THR A 706 -15.51 5.58 -13.01
C THR A 706 -14.52 5.92 -11.89
N PRO A 707 -13.32 5.30 -11.87
CA PRO A 707 -12.22 5.76 -11.05
C PRO A 707 -12.03 7.28 -11.16
N THR A 708 -11.77 7.97 -10.04
CA THR A 708 -11.74 9.45 -9.96
C THR A 708 -10.91 10.13 -11.06
N LEU A 709 -9.79 9.50 -11.44
CA LEU A 709 -8.84 10.02 -12.43
C LEU A 709 -9.25 9.76 -13.88
N PHE A 710 -10.27 8.93 -14.12
CA PHE A 710 -10.97 8.85 -15.40
C PHE A 710 -12.11 9.87 -15.50
N GLY A 711 -12.33 10.69 -14.48
CA GLY A 711 -13.27 11.80 -14.56
C GLY A 711 -12.81 12.83 -15.61
N LYS A 712 -13.76 13.41 -16.32
CA LYS A 712 -13.48 14.41 -17.36
C LYS A 712 -12.64 15.56 -16.79
N ASN A 713 -11.50 15.85 -17.44
CA ASN A 713 -10.52 16.88 -17.03
C ASN A 713 -9.94 16.72 -15.59
N ARG A 714 -9.88 15.51 -15.03
CA ARG A 714 -9.30 15.25 -13.70
C ARG A 714 -7.88 14.67 -13.79
N TYR A 715 -6.90 15.41 -13.30
CA TYR A 715 -5.52 14.93 -13.12
C TYR A 715 -4.78 15.78 -12.08
N VAL A 716 -3.61 15.31 -11.63
CA VAL A 716 -2.75 16.05 -10.70
C VAL A 716 -1.72 16.85 -11.47
N LYS A 717 -1.86 18.18 -11.46
CA LYS A 717 -0.97 19.11 -12.17
C LYS A 717 0.50 18.90 -11.79
N GLY A 718 1.37 18.75 -12.79
CA GLY A 718 2.81 18.58 -12.64
C GLY A 718 3.27 17.24 -12.05
N GLN A 719 2.37 16.33 -11.67
CA GLN A 719 2.74 15.02 -11.15
C GLN A 719 3.26 14.13 -12.28
N ARG A 720 4.40 13.48 -12.06
CA ARG A 720 4.98 12.51 -13.01
C ARG A 720 4.47 11.10 -12.70
N LEU A 721 4.27 10.29 -13.75
CA LEU A 721 4.01 8.85 -13.64
C LEU A 721 5.16 8.07 -14.28
N VAL A 722 5.61 7.01 -13.60
CA VAL A 722 6.73 6.19 -14.05
C VAL A 722 6.26 5.20 -15.12
N MET A 723 6.77 5.34 -16.34
CA MET A 723 6.46 4.43 -17.44
C MET A 723 7.18 3.09 -17.29
N THR A 724 6.41 2.00 -17.28
CA THR A 724 6.96 0.64 -17.33
C THR A 724 7.24 0.21 -18.77
N LYS A 725 8.07 -0.82 -18.97
CA LYS A 725 8.29 -1.40 -20.31
C LYS A 725 7.01 -1.90 -20.97
N GLU A 726 6.04 -2.34 -20.16
CA GLU A 726 4.75 -2.79 -20.64
C GLU A 726 3.92 -1.65 -21.21
N VAL A 727 3.87 -0.50 -20.51
CA VAL A 727 3.17 0.71 -20.99
C VAL A 727 3.77 1.17 -22.32
N VAL A 728 5.10 1.26 -22.41
CA VAL A 728 5.79 1.65 -23.64
C VAL A 728 5.45 0.70 -24.80
N SER A 729 5.58 -0.61 -24.57
CA SER A 729 5.28 -1.61 -25.61
C SER A 729 3.82 -1.60 -26.05
N ALA A 730 2.89 -1.33 -25.13
CA ALA A 730 1.46 -1.25 -25.46
C ALA A 730 1.14 -0.04 -26.34
N ILE A 731 1.77 1.11 -26.08
CA ILE A 731 1.59 2.33 -26.87
C ILE A 731 2.18 2.14 -28.27
N GLU A 732 3.37 1.55 -28.39
CA GLU A 732 4.00 1.26 -29.69
C GLU A 732 3.16 0.31 -30.57
N LYS A 733 2.38 -0.58 -29.95
CA LYS A 733 1.53 -1.56 -30.66
C LYS A 733 0.14 -1.05 -31.03
N ASN A 734 -0.28 0.09 -30.50
CA ASN A 734 -1.66 0.58 -30.63
C ASN A 734 -1.68 2.06 -31.02
N GLU A 735 -1.81 2.33 -32.33
CA GLU A 735 -1.85 3.68 -32.90
C GLU A 735 -2.89 4.60 -32.25
N TYR A 736 -4.09 4.09 -31.97
CA TYR A 736 -5.15 4.84 -31.29
C TYR A 736 -4.77 5.33 -29.87
N LEU A 737 -3.83 4.66 -29.18
CA LEU A 737 -3.33 5.14 -27.89
C LEU A 737 -2.42 6.35 -28.10
N ALA A 738 -1.58 6.35 -29.14
CA ALA A 738 -0.70 7.48 -29.44
C ALA A 738 -1.51 8.75 -29.78
N GLU A 739 -2.60 8.61 -30.55
CA GLU A 739 -3.51 9.71 -30.87
C GLU A 739 -4.24 10.24 -29.61
N ALA A 740 -4.74 9.35 -28.76
CA ALA A 740 -5.38 9.73 -27.51
C ALA A 740 -4.39 10.44 -26.54
N ILE A 741 -3.13 10.00 -26.51
CA ILE A 741 -2.06 10.61 -25.70
C ILE A 741 -1.78 12.03 -26.18
N ASP A 742 -1.66 12.25 -27.49
CA ASP A 742 -1.46 13.58 -28.08
C ASP A 742 -2.64 14.52 -27.76
N ASN A 743 -3.87 14.04 -27.95
CA ASN A 743 -5.09 14.78 -27.58
C ASN A 743 -5.05 15.23 -26.11
N LEU A 744 -4.73 14.32 -25.19
CA LEU A 744 -4.75 14.60 -23.76
C LEU A 744 -3.62 15.53 -23.32
N LYS A 745 -2.39 15.33 -23.82
CA LYS A 745 -1.23 16.17 -23.48
C LYS A 745 -1.43 17.60 -23.94
N THR A 746 -1.95 17.82 -25.15
CA THR A 746 -2.17 19.17 -25.65
C THR A 746 -3.36 19.85 -24.98
N ARG A 747 -4.40 19.09 -24.61
CA ARG A 747 -5.51 19.62 -23.81
C ARG A 747 -5.06 20.08 -22.41
N HIS A 748 -4.02 19.44 -21.87
CA HIS A 748 -3.50 19.67 -20.51
C HIS A 748 -1.96 19.80 -20.50
N PRO A 749 -1.40 20.91 -21.01
CA PRO A 749 0.05 21.10 -21.14
C PRO A 749 0.80 21.10 -19.80
N GLU A 750 0.10 21.28 -18.68
CA GLU A 750 0.63 21.23 -17.33
C GLU A 750 0.67 19.81 -16.70
N MET A 751 0.27 18.79 -17.47
CA MET A 751 0.36 17.40 -17.07
C MET A 751 1.83 16.96 -17.03
N GLY A 752 2.23 16.23 -15.98
CA GLY A 752 3.63 15.79 -15.82
C GLY A 752 4.01 14.64 -16.74
N ASP A 753 5.32 14.41 -16.87
CA ASP A 753 5.90 13.38 -17.74
C ASP A 753 5.32 11.98 -17.45
N GLY A 754 5.00 11.24 -18.51
CA GLY A 754 4.48 9.86 -18.45
C GLY A 754 3.02 9.73 -17.99
N TYR A 755 2.37 10.82 -17.58
CA TYR A 755 1.03 10.75 -16.98
C TYR A 755 -0.03 10.31 -17.99
N ALA A 756 -0.07 10.91 -19.19
CA ALA A 756 -1.04 10.59 -20.22
C ALA A 756 -0.89 9.14 -20.71
N GLU A 757 0.36 8.69 -20.88
CA GLU A 757 0.74 7.34 -21.28
C GLU A 757 0.21 6.29 -20.31
N VAL A 758 0.52 6.47 -19.03
CA VAL A 758 0.11 5.54 -17.97
C VAL A 758 -1.41 5.59 -17.79
N LEU A 759 -2.03 6.77 -17.78
CA LEU A 759 -3.49 6.92 -17.64
C LEU A 759 -4.25 6.18 -18.74
N LEU A 760 -3.90 6.41 -20.01
CA LEU A 760 -4.62 5.86 -21.15
C LEU A 760 -4.36 4.35 -21.35
N TYR A 761 -3.16 3.88 -21.02
CA TYR A 761 -2.90 2.43 -20.95
C TYR A 761 -3.82 1.76 -19.92
N TRP A 762 -3.90 2.29 -18.69
CA TRP A 762 -4.73 1.68 -17.65
C TRP A 762 -6.24 1.88 -17.90
N ALA A 763 -6.65 2.98 -18.54
CA ALA A 763 -8.01 3.15 -19.04
C ALA A 763 -8.36 2.07 -20.08
N SER A 764 -7.44 1.72 -20.98
CA SER A 764 -7.66 0.65 -21.95
C SER A 764 -7.91 -0.71 -21.30
N LYS A 765 -7.18 -1.04 -20.22
CA LYS A 765 -7.38 -2.26 -19.42
C LYS A 765 -8.73 -2.26 -18.72
N TYR A 766 -9.10 -1.14 -18.12
CA TYR A 766 -10.39 -0.97 -17.46
C TYR A 766 -11.57 -1.11 -18.44
N PHE A 767 -11.50 -0.49 -19.61
CA PHE A 767 -12.53 -0.62 -20.63
C PHE A 767 -12.60 -2.02 -21.24
N GLN A 768 -11.47 -2.71 -21.40
CA GLN A 768 -11.47 -4.12 -21.83
C GLN A 768 -12.18 -5.01 -20.81
N GLU A 769 -11.92 -4.83 -19.52
CA GLU A 769 -12.61 -5.58 -18.47
C GLU A 769 -14.13 -5.31 -18.46
N LEU A 770 -14.55 -4.06 -18.70
CA LEU A 770 -15.97 -3.74 -18.86
C LEU A 770 -16.59 -4.46 -20.05
N ILE A 771 -15.89 -4.51 -21.19
CA ILE A 771 -16.34 -5.26 -22.37
C ILE A 771 -16.47 -6.76 -22.05
N ASP A 772 -15.46 -7.34 -21.41
CA ASP A 772 -15.41 -8.77 -21.12
C ASP A 772 -16.49 -9.19 -20.11
N SER A 773 -16.73 -8.35 -19.11
CA SER A 773 -17.71 -8.61 -18.05
C SER A 773 -19.15 -8.30 -18.46
N TYR A 774 -19.43 -7.15 -19.09
CA TYR A 774 -20.79 -6.74 -19.46
C TYR A 774 -21.21 -7.22 -20.85
N LYS A 775 -20.27 -7.63 -21.70
CA LYS A 775 -20.52 -8.09 -23.08
C LYS A 775 -21.52 -7.22 -23.84
N PRO A 776 -21.33 -5.88 -23.87
CA PRO A 776 -22.32 -4.98 -24.43
C PRO A 776 -22.48 -5.19 -25.93
N LYS A 777 -23.70 -5.00 -26.44
CA LYS A 777 -23.99 -5.04 -27.88
C LYS A 777 -23.75 -3.69 -28.55
N ALA A 778 -23.90 -2.62 -27.77
CA ALA A 778 -23.58 -1.26 -28.20
C ALA A 778 -23.07 -0.44 -27.02
N ILE A 779 -22.32 0.61 -27.34
CA ILE A 779 -21.96 1.66 -26.39
C ILE A 779 -22.50 3.00 -26.88
N ILE A 780 -22.94 3.88 -25.98
CA ILE A 780 -23.41 5.23 -26.28
C ILE A 780 -22.48 6.22 -25.56
N LEU A 781 -21.72 7.01 -26.31
CA LEU A 781 -20.71 7.94 -25.80
C LEU A 781 -21.20 9.40 -25.86
N TRP A 782 -21.10 10.10 -24.74
CA TRP A 782 -21.36 11.53 -24.63
C TRP A 782 -20.06 12.25 -24.21
N ASN A 783 -19.20 12.74 -25.11
CA ASN A 783 -19.28 12.87 -26.57
C ASN A 783 -18.14 12.06 -27.26
N LYS A 784 -17.91 12.19 -28.58
CA LYS A 784 -16.86 11.40 -29.27
C LYS A 784 -15.42 11.82 -28.93
N PHE A 785 -15.16 13.13 -28.81
CA PHE A 785 -13.81 13.70 -29.02
C PHE A 785 -12.88 13.70 -27.79
N HIS A 786 -13.30 13.11 -26.68
CA HIS A 786 -12.44 12.95 -25.51
C HIS A 786 -11.46 11.79 -25.68
N ALA A 787 -10.20 11.94 -25.23
CA ALA A 787 -9.18 10.88 -25.33
C ALA A 787 -9.64 9.51 -24.79
N LEU A 788 -10.30 9.48 -23.64
CA LEU A 788 -10.87 8.24 -23.08
C LEU A 788 -11.95 7.60 -23.99
N HIS A 789 -12.79 8.43 -24.61
CA HIS A 789 -13.83 7.96 -25.52
C HIS A 789 -13.23 7.47 -26.85
N HIS A 790 -12.14 8.08 -27.32
CA HIS A 790 -11.38 7.56 -28.46
C HIS A 790 -10.80 6.17 -28.17
N VAL A 791 -10.22 5.96 -26.98
CA VAL A 791 -9.75 4.64 -26.52
C VAL A 791 -10.90 3.64 -26.48
N PHE A 792 -12.03 4.00 -25.85
CA PHE A 792 -13.14 3.07 -25.69
C PHE A 792 -13.83 2.75 -27.03
N THR A 793 -13.95 3.72 -27.94
CA THR A 793 -14.47 3.52 -29.30
C THR A 793 -13.64 2.49 -30.05
N ASN A 794 -12.31 2.66 -30.08
CA ASN A 794 -11.40 1.75 -30.77
C ASN A 794 -11.42 0.34 -30.18
N LEU A 795 -11.44 0.21 -28.85
CA LEU A 795 -11.58 -1.08 -28.19
C LEU A 795 -12.91 -1.75 -28.51
N SER A 796 -14.00 -1.00 -28.51
CA SER A 796 -15.34 -1.51 -28.81
C SER A 796 -15.41 -2.05 -30.24
N MET A 797 -14.92 -1.30 -31.22
CA MET A 797 -14.86 -1.74 -32.62
C MET A 797 -14.01 -3.00 -32.79
N LYS A 798 -12.86 -3.09 -32.12
CA LYS A 798 -12.00 -4.31 -32.13
C LYS A 798 -12.70 -5.53 -31.56
N ASN A 799 -13.65 -5.35 -30.64
CA ASN A 799 -14.45 -6.42 -30.03
C ASN A 799 -15.81 -6.62 -30.74
N GLY A 800 -16.03 -6.01 -31.91
CA GLY A 800 -17.27 -6.17 -32.68
C GLY A 800 -18.49 -5.48 -32.06
N ILE A 801 -18.28 -4.46 -31.23
CA ILE A 801 -19.32 -3.70 -30.53
C ILE A 801 -19.56 -2.39 -31.28
N THR A 802 -20.83 -2.04 -31.51
CA THR A 802 -21.19 -0.82 -32.24
C THR A 802 -21.08 0.42 -31.35
N PRO A 803 -20.20 1.38 -31.66
CA PRO A 803 -20.18 2.67 -30.98
C PRO A 803 -21.28 3.59 -31.53
N LEU A 804 -22.02 4.20 -30.61
CA LEU A 804 -23.00 5.25 -30.88
C LEU A 804 -22.53 6.53 -30.19
N PHE A 805 -22.78 7.66 -30.83
CA PHE A 805 -22.41 8.98 -30.32
C PHE A 805 -23.67 9.78 -30.05
N MET A 806 -23.79 10.28 -28.82
CA MET A 806 -24.91 11.08 -28.38
C MET A 806 -24.46 12.51 -28.07
N GLU A 807 -25.22 13.50 -28.51
CA GLU A 807 -24.98 14.92 -28.22
C GLU A 807 -26.28 15.71 -28.34
N PHE A 808 -26.28 16.95 -27.86
CA PHE A 808 -27.32 17.92 -28.20
C PHE A 808 -27.38 18.11 -29.72
N GLY A 809 -28.59 18.16 -30.27
CA GLY A 809 -28.85 18.34 -31.69
C GLY A 809 -28.47 19.74 -32.22
N ALA A 810 -28.42 19.86 -33.54
CA ALA A 810 -28.14 21.13 -34.22
C ALA A 810 -29.25 22.18 -34.00
N LEU A 811 -30.46 21.75 -33.69
CA LEU A 811 -31.58 22.60 -33.28
C LEU A 811 -31.72 22.56 -31.75
N PRO A 812 -31.76 23.72 -31.06
CA PRO A 812 -32.02 23.76 -29.62
C PRO A 812 -33.34 23.05 -29.29
N GLY A 813 -33.35 22.20 -28.26
CA GLY A 813 -34.52 21.40 -27.91
C GLY A 813 -34.51 19.97 -28.50
N THR A 814 -33.40 19.53 -29.08
CA THR A 814 -33.26 18.18 -29.65
C THR A 814 -31.96 17.52 -29.23
N PHE A 815 -31.90 16.19 -29.36
CA PHE A 815 -30.68 15.39 -29.25
C PHE A 815 -30.44 14.60 -30.55
N VAL A 816 -29.24 14.06 -30.68
CA VAL A 816 -28.87 13.11 -31.73
C VAL A 816 -28.25 11.87 -31.10
N VAL A 817 -28.53 10.71 -31.69
CA VAL A 817 -27.82 9.45 -31.47
C VAL A 817 -27.54 8.84 -32.85
N GLU A 818 -26.27 8.60 -33.18
CA GLU A 818 -25.88 7.99 -34.46
C GLU A 818 -24.60 7.16 -34.34
N ASN A 819 -24.27 6.38 -35.37
CA ASN A 819 -23.11 5.47 -35.38
C ASN A 819 -21.93 5.92 -36.26
N LEU A 820 -22.04 7.03 -36.98
CA LEU A 820 -20.94 7.51 -37.85
C LEU A 820 -19.96 8.43 -37.12
N GLY A 821 -20.46 9.35 -36.30
CA GLY A 821 -19.63 10.32 -35.61
C GLY A 821 -20.41 11.55 -35.17
N GLN A 822 -19.71 12.65 -34.97
CA GLN A 822 -20.30 13.94 -34.58
C GLN A 822 -19.82 15.05 -35.51
N MET A 823 -20.50 16.20 -35.51
CA MET A 823 -20.17 17.35 -36.37
C MET A 823 -20.05 16.95 -37.85
N GLY A 824 -18.88 17.10 -38.47
CA GLY A 824 -18.69 16.82 -39.89
C GLY A 824 -18.63 15.33 -40.26
N GLU A 825 -18.49 14.45 -39.27
CA GLU A 825 -18.57 12.99 -39.46
C GLU A 825 -20.00 12.46 -39.47
N SER A 826 -20.96 13.29 -39.05
CA SER A 826 -22.36 12.90 -38.96
C SER A 826 -22.96 12.53 -40.31
N TYR A 827 -23.99 11.68 -40.32
CA TYR A 827 -24.65 11.28 -41.57
C TYR A 827 -25.06 12.46 -42.47
N PRO A 828 -25.70 13.54 -41.98
CA PRO A 828 -26.11 14.67 -42.83
C PRO A 828 -24.95 15.47 -43.44
N ALA A 829 -23.75 15.37 -42.85
CA ALA A 829 -22.54 16.05 -43.28
C ALA A 829 -21.67 15.17 -44.20
N LYS A 830 -21.45 13.91 -43.82
CA LYS A 830 -20.63 12.94 -44.57
C LYS A 830 -21.33 12.47 -45.85
N HIS A 831 -22.64 12.20 -45.75
CA HIS A 831 -23.48 11.79 -46.88
C HIS A 831 -24.42 12.92 -47.31
N TRP A 832 -23.85 14.11 -47.46
CA TRP A 832 -24.63 15.33 -47.61
C TRP A 832 -25.52 15.36 -48.86
N GLU A 833 -25.07 14.76 -49.97
CA GLU A 833 -25.82 14.63 -51.23
C GLU A 833 -27.08 13.76 -51.03
N ASN A 834 -26.90 12.59 -50.43
CA ASN A 834 -28.00 11.67 -50.12
C ASN A 834 -29.00 12.33 -49.18
N PHE A 835 -28.51 12.98 -48.12
CA PHE A 835 -29.37 13.64 -47.14
C PHE A 835 -30.18 14.80 -47.75
N LYS A 836 -29.54 15.61 -48.63
CA LYS A 836 -30.20 16.73 -49.34
C LYS A 836 -31.37 16.25 -50.21
N ASN A 837 -31.28 15.03 -50.73
CA ASN A 837 -32.28 14.42 -51.61
C ASN A 837 -33.38 13.66 -50.87
N LEU A 838 -33.38 13.61 -49.52
CA LEU A 838 -34.46 12.98 -48.76
C LEU A 838 -35.78 13.74 -48.93
N ASP A 839 -36.86 12.98 -49.12
CA ASP A 839 -38.18 13.53 -49.40
C ASP A 839 -38.83 14.19 -48.17
N VAL A 840 -39.32 15.41 -48.37
CA VAL A 840 -40.17 16.13 -47.40
C VAL A 840 -41.41 16.62 -48.13
N ASN A 841 -42.56 16.48 -47.48
CA ASN A 841 -43.85 16.94 -48.01
C ASN A 841 -44.23 18.30 -47.40
N ASP A 842 -45.37 18.87 -47.83
CA ASP A 842 -45.84 20.16 -47.33
C ASP A 842 -46.11 20.16 -45.81
N LYS A 843 -46.47 19.03 -45.21
CA LYS A 843 -46.66 18.93 -43.75
C LYS A 843 -45.31 19.06 -43.04
N ASP A 844 -44.29 18.37 -43.52
CA ASP A 844 -42.93 18.42 -42.96
C ASP A 844 -42.35 19.85 -43.06
N LEU A 845 -42.56 20.52 -44.20
CA LEU A 845 -42.14 21.92 -44.41
C LEU A 845 -42.88 22.91 -43.50
N ASN A 846 -44.19 22.74 -43.34
CA ASN A 846 -44.99 23.57 -42.43
C ASN A 846 -44.58 23.38 -40.96
N GLU A 847 -44.22 22.16 -40.56
CA GLU A 847 -43.68 21.88 -39.22
C GLU A 847 -42.33 22.57 -39.01
N ALA A 848 -41.41 22.45 -39.97
CA ALA A 848 -40.12 23.11 -39.94
C ALA A 848 -40.25 24.64 -39.81
N GLU A 849 -41.16 25.27 -40.55
CA GLU A 849 -41.38 26.72 -40.44
C GLU A 849 -41.93 27.12 -39.06
N ARG A 850 -42.84 26.33 -38.47
CA ARG A 850 -43.32 26.57 -37.09
C ARG A 850 -42.19 26.48 -36.08
N VAL A 851 -41.30 25.50 -36.22
CA VAL A 851 -40.11 25.35 -35.36
C VAL A 851 -39.16 26.53 -35.53
N LEU A 852 -38.87 26.94 -36.77
CA LEU A 852 -38.02 28.10 -37.05
C LEU A 852 -38.59 29.39 -36.48
N GLN A 853 -39.91 29.63 -36.61
CA GLN A 853 -40.58 30.77 -36.00
C GLN A 853 -40.47 30.77 -34.48
N LEU A 854 -40.66 29.62 -33.83
CA LEU A 854 -40.49 29.48 -32.39
C LEU A 854 -39.05 29.79 -31.96
N LEU A 855 -38.05 29.21 -32.62
CA LEU A 855 -36.64 29.42 -32.27
C LEU A 855 -36.22 30.89 -32.47
N ARG A 856 -36.69 31.54 -33.54
CA ARG A 856 -36.46 32.97 -33.79
C ARG A 856 -37.05 33.85 -32.68
N LYS A 857 -38.33 33.61 -32.34
CA LYS A 857 -39.09 34.40 -31.36
C LYS A 857 -38.54 34.23 -29.94
N SER A 858 -38.25 32.98 -29.56
CA SER A 858 -37.78 32.64 -28.22
C SER A 858 -36.30 32.96 -27.98
N LYS A 859 -35.51 33.15 -29.05
CA LYS A 859 -34.04 33.22 -28.99
C LYS A 859 -33.41 32.00 -28.28
N LEU A 860 -34.11 30.86 -28.27
CA LEU A 860 -33.71 29.68 -27.53
C LEU A 860 -32.31 29.22 -27.97
N ASN A 861 -31.46 28.95 -26.99
CA ASN A 861 -30.11 28.47 -27.19
C ASN A 861 -29.83 27.27 -26.29
N ARG A 862 -28.86 26.44 -26.69
CA ARG A 862 -28.42 25.27 -25.91
C ARG A 862 -27.92 25.65 -24.51
N ASN A 863 -27.23 26.78 -24.42
CA ASN A 863 -26.71 27.33 -23.17
C ASN A 863 -27.46 28.62 -22.83
N ILE A 864 -27.63 28.87 -21.53
CA ILE A 864 -28.16 30.14 -21.03
C ILE A 864 -27.22 31.25 -21.51
N GLN A 865 -27.79 32.23 -22.21
CA GLN A 865 -27.03 33.36 -22.73
C GLN A 865 -26.80 34.40 -21.63
N PRO A 866 -25.65 35.10 -21.63
CA PRO A 866 -25.34 36.11 -20.62
C PRO A 866 -26.26 37.33 -20.77
N ILE A 867 -26.76 37.86 -19.64
CA ILE A 867 -27.54 39.11 -19.59
C ILE A 867 -26.60 40.23 -19.14
N ASN A 868 -26.14 41.05 -20.08
CA ASN A 868 -25.24 42.18 -19.81
C ASN A 868 -25.33 43.29 -20.87
N ASN A 869 -24.64 44.41 -20.65
CA ASN A 869 -24.62 45.58 -21.54
C ASN A 869 -23.51 45.55 -22.61
N MET A 870 -22.83 44.41 -22.81
CA MET A 870 -21.67 44.30 -23.71
C MET A 870 -21.98 44.69 -25.15
N LYS A 871 -23.24 44.55 -25.59
CA LYS A 871 -23.70 44.99 -26.91
C LYS A 871 -23.51 46.50 -27.11
N ASN A 872 -23.81 47.31 -26.10
CA ASN A 872 -23.67 48.77 -26.19
C ASN A 872 -22.20 49.19 -26.17
N GLU A 873 -21.37 48.51 -25.39
CA GLU A 873 -19.91 48.73 -25.38
C GLU A 873 -19.27 48.37 -26.72
N LEU A 874 -19.72 47.28 -27.34
CA LEU A 874 -19.28 46.84 -28.66
C LEU A 874 -19.61 47.87 -29.74
N LEU A 875 -20.83 48.45 -29.73
CA LEU A 875 -21.22 49.50 -30.67
C LEU A 875 -20.28 50.73 -30.62
N GLY A 876 -19.69 51.03 -29.46
CA GLY A 876 -18.70 52.11 -29.32
C GLY A 876 -17.34 51.83 -29.97
N LYS A 877 -17.05 50.58 -30.34
CA LYS A 877 -15.79 50.15 -30.97
C LYS A 877 -15.92 49.88 -32.47
N ILE A 878 -17.14 49.93 -33.02
CA ILE A 878 -17.45 49.60 -34.41
C ILE A 878 -17.49 50.89 -35.26
N ASP A 879 -16.86 50.86 -36.43
CA ASP A 879 -17.01 51.90 -37.44
C ASP A 879 -18.28 51.65 -38.25
N SER A 880 -19.32 52.45 -38.01
CA SER A 880 -20.65 52.28 -38.62
C SER A 880 -20.69 52.38 -40.16
N SER A 881 -19.62 52.85 -40.81
CA SER A 881 -19.53 52.93 -42.27
C SER A 881 -19.01 51.64 -42.93
N LYS A 882 -18.54 50.68 -42.13
CA LYS A 882 -17.90 49.45 -42.60
C LYS A 882 -18.76 48.20 -42.31
N PRO A 883 -18.76 47.19 -43.19
CA PRO A 883 -19.39 45.91 -42.92
C PRO A 883 -18.88 45.24 -41.64
N ILE A 884 -19.75 44.53 -40.92
CA ILE A 884 -19.45 43.81 -39.68
C ILE A 884 -19.33 42.32 -39.93
N ILE A 885 -18.10 41.82 -39.88
CA ILE A 885 -17.77 40.39 -39.98
C ILE A 885 -17.64 39.82 -38.58
N PHE A 886 -18.52 38.88 -38.25
CA PHE A 886 -18.49 38.16 -36.98
C PHE A 886 -17.97 36.75 -37.18
N TYR A 887 -16.84 36.42 -36.56
CA TYR A 887 -16.31 35.05 -36.52
C TYR A 887 -16.56 34.41 -35.15
N ALA A 888 -17.31 33.29 -35.18
CA ALA A 888 -17.62 32.50 -34.00
C ALA A 888 -16.66 31.30 -33.90
N GLY A 889 -15.70 31.39 -32.97
CA GLY A 889 -14.82 30.28 -32.61
C GLY A 889 -15.58 29.17 -31.88
N GLN A 890 -14.96 27.99 -31.80
CA GLN A 890 -15.52 26.82 -31.14
C GLN A 890 -14.56 26.22 -30.12
N ASN A 891 -15.03 25.18 -29.42
CA ASN A 891 -14.15 24.36 -28.61
C ASN A 891 -13.49 23.31 -29.51
N ASP A 892 -12.29 23.61 -30.01
CA ASP A 892 -11.58 22.77 -30.99
C ASP A 892 -11.43 21.31 -30.53
N PHE A 893 -11.30 21.09 -29.23
CA PHE A 893 -11.19 19.78 -28.60
C PHE A 893 -12.50 18.99 -28.52
N GLU A 894 -13.66 19.65 -28.60
CA GLU A 894 -15.00 19.03 -28.48
C GLU A 894 -15.79 19.11 -29.79
N SER A 895 -15.14 19.52 -30.88
CA SER A 895 -15.75 19.63 -32.21
C SER A 895 -15.09 18.72 -33.26
N GLY A 896 -14.08 17.93 -32.89
CA GLY A 896 -13.30 17.12 -33.83
C GLY A 896 -12.22 17.89 -34.60
N LEU A 897 -11.97 19.16 -34.24
CA LEU A 897 -10.94 19.97 -34.89
C LEU A 897 -9.52 19.65 -34.35
N TYR A 898 -9.43 19.09 -33.15
CA TYR A 898 -8.15 18.77 -32.50
C TYR A 898 -8.12 17.35 -31.88
N PRO A 899 -7.02 16.58 -32.03
CA PRO A 899 -5.82 16.91 -32.82
C PRO A 899 -6.14 17.00 -34.31
N TYR A 900 -5.36 17.80 -35.04
CA TYR A 900 -5.60 17.99 -36.47
C TYR A 900 -4.96 16.85 -37.27
N THR A 901 -5.74 15.80 -37.54
CA THR A 901 -5.31 14.60 -38.26
C THR A 901 -5.75 14.64 -39.73
N HIS A 902 -5.44 13.59 -40.48
CA HIS A 902 -5.99 13.38 -41.82
C HIS A 902 -7.53 13.32 -41.79
N GLU A 903 -8.10 12.57 -40.84
CA GLU A 903 -9.56 12.47 -40.66
C GLU A 903 -10.18 13.83 -40.33
N THR A 904 -9.51 14.65 -39.50
CA THR A 904 -9.95 16.02 -39.23
C THR A 904 -10.04 16.87 -40.48
N LYS A 905 -9.02 16.79 -41.35
CA LYS A 905 -8.99 17.54 -42.61
C LYS A 905 -10.09 17.10 -43.56
N GLU A 906 -10.36 15.80 -43.63
CA GLU A 906 -11.38 15.23 -44.52
C GLU A 906 -12.81 15.46 -44.01
N SER A 907 -13.01 15.35 -42.70
CA SER A 907 -14.34 15.28 -42.10
C SER A 907 -14.78 16.58 -41.45
N HIS A 908 -13.87 17.46 -41.02
CA HIS A 908 -14.23 18.65 -40.22
C HIS A 908 -13.74 19.97 -40.80
N SER A 909 -12.44 20.16 -41.00
CA SER A 909 -11.89 21.45 -41.42
C SER A 909 -10.81 21.26 -42.48
N PRO A 910 -11.11 21.52 -43.76
CA PRO A 910 -10.16 21.28 -44.85
C PRO A 910 -9.00 22.30 -44.88
N ILE A 911 -9.20 23.47 -44.27
CA ILE A 911 -8.30 24.63 -44.38
C ILE A 911 -7.52 24.87 -43.08
N PHE A 912 -8.24 25.09 -41.97
CA PHE A 912 -7.67 25.62 -40.73
C PHE A 912 -7.53 24.54 -39.67
N LYS A 913 -6.40 24.54 -38.95
CA LYS A 913 -6.10 23.56 -37.90
C LYS A 913 -6.65 23.95 -36.52
N SER A 914 -7.03 25.22 -36.36
CA SER A 914 -7.62 25.73 -35.12
C SER A 914 -8.52 26.93 -35.38
N SER A 915 -9.40 27.24 -34.42
CA SER A 915 -10.21 28.46 -34.47
C SER A 915 -9.35 29.74 -34.49
N ASN A 916 -8.24 29.75 -33.75
CA ASN A 916 -7.35 30.92 -33.70
C ASN A 916 -6.60 31.15 -35.01
N GLU A 917 -6.19 30.09 -35.72
CA GLU A 917 -5.56 30.21 -37.04
C GLU A 917 -6.51 30.87 -38.05
N ALA A 918 -7.78 30.45 -38.07
CA ALA A 918 -8.81 31.09 -38.89
C ALA A 918 -9.04 32.55 -38.48
N ALA A 919 -9.08 32.86 -37.19
CA ALA A 919 -9.24 34.24 -36.71
C ALA A 919 -8.11 35.16 -37.19
N VAL A 920 -6.85 34.71 -37.12
CA VAL A 920 -5.69 35.49 -37.60
C VAL A 920 -5.76 35.73 -39.11
N TYR A 921 -6.15 34.72 -39.89
CA TYR A 921 -6.33 34.86 -41.33
C TYR A 921 -7.46 35.86 -41.67
N LEU A 922 -8.62 35.72 -41.04
CA LEU A 922 -9.78 36.58 -41.28
C LEU A 922 -9.54 38.03 -40.83
N ALA A 923 -8.80 38.25 -39.73
CA ALA A 923 -8.43 39.58 -39.26
C ALA A 923 -7.57 40.35 -40.28
N LYS A 924 -6.59 39.68 -40.90
CA LYS A 924 -5.77 40.27 -41.98
C LYS A 924 -6.61 40.58 -43.21
N LEU A 925 -7.57 39.72 -43.52
CA LEU A 925 -8.47 39.92 -44.65
C LEU A 925 -9.42 41.10 -44.43
N ALA A 926 -9.93 41.24 -43.21
CA ALA A 926 -10.76 42.37 -42.81
C ALA A 926 -9.98 43.69 -42.82
N GLU A 927 -8.71 43.70 -42.42
CA GLU A 927 -7.83 44.86 -42.55
C GLU A 927 -7.69 45.29 -44.02
N LYS A 928 -7.35 44.33 -44.89
CA LYS A 928 -7.20 44.54 -46.34
C LYS A 928 -8.45 45.14 -46.99
N ASN A 929 -9.63 44.69 -46.59
CA ASN A 929 -10.91 45.07 -47.21
C ASN A 929 -11.68 46.16 -46.44
N GLY A 930 -11.15 46.66 -45.32
CA GLY A 930 -11.80 47.68 -44.52
C GLY A 930 -13.09 47.22 -43.85
N TRP A 931 -13.11 46.05 -43.23
CA TRP A 931 -14.25 45.53 -42.47
C TRP A 931 -14.05 45.64 -40.95
N ASN A 932 -15.14 45.77 -40.21
CA ASN A 932 -15.12 45.53 -38.76
C ASN A 932 -15.00 44.01 -38.53
N PHE A 933 -13.93 43.55 -37.88
CA PHE A 933 -13.77 42.14 -37.55
C PHE A 933 -13.98 41.89 -36.07
N ILE A 934 -14.96 41.06 -35.75
CA ILE A 934 -15.31 40.68 -34.38
C ILE A 934 -15.04 39.19 -34.21
N TYR A 935 -14.17 38.85 -33.27
CA TYR A 935 -13.86 37.47 -32.92
C TYR A 935 -14.42 37.12 -31.55
N LYS A 936 -15.26 36.07 -31.48
CA LYS A 936 -15.66 35.44 -30.23
C LYS A 936 -14.92 34.10 -30.05
N PRO A 937 -13.77 34.09 -29.34
CA PRO A 937 -13.08 32.85 -29.01
C PRO A 937 -13.86 32.04 -27.98
N HIS A 938 -13.69 30.71 -27.99
CA HIS A 938 -14.12 29.89 -26.87
C HIS A 938 -13.16 30.09 -25.68
N PRO A 939 -13.64 30.21 -24.42
CA PRO A 939 -12.78 30.54 -23.26
C PRO A 939 -11.54 29.65 -23.09
N LEU A 940 -11.66 28.34 -23.37
CA LEU A 940 -10.53 27.40 -23.32
C LEU A 940 -9.42 27.71 -24.35
N MET A 941 -9.77 28.29 -25.50
CA MET A 941 -8.83 28.62 -26.58
C MET A 941 -7.97 29.85 -26.26
N LEU A 942 -8.40 30.69 -25.31
CA LEU A 942 -7.63 31.83 -24.81
C LEU A 942 -6.52 31.42 -23.84
N ILE A 943 -6.68 30.28 -23.15
CA ILE A 943 -5.78 29.81 -22.09
C ILE A 943 -4.65 28.94 -22.66
N LEU A 944 -4.92 28.14 -23.69
CA LEU A 944 -4.03 27.07 -24.16
C LEU A 944 -2.99 27.49 -25.21
N ASN A 945 -3.10 28.69 -25.78
CA ASN A 945 -2.19 29.19 -26.82
C ASN A 945 -1.64 30.56 -26.45
N LYS A 946 -0.74 30.64 -25.45
CA LYS A 946 -0.04 31.91 -25.15
C LYS A 946 0.71 32.47 -26.37
N ASP A 947 1.21 31.58 -27.25
CA ASP A 947 1.92 31.99 -28.46
C ASP A 947 0.99 32.51 -29.59
N VAL A 948 -0.30 32.14 -29.60
CA VAL A 948 -1.29 32.61 -30.61
C VAL A 948 -2.20 33.71 -30.07
N ALA A 949 -2.42 33.78 -28.75
CA ALA A 949 -3.13 34.90 -28.12
C ALA A 949 -2.37 36.23 -28.30
N GLY A 950 -1.04 36.18 -28.41
CA GLY A 950 -0.20 37.32 -28.82
C GLY A 950 -0.19 37.59 -30.33
N ALA A 951 -0.86 36.78 -31.14
CA ALA A 951 -0.89 36.86 -32.61
C ALA A 951 -2.24 37.33 -33.17
N ILE A 952 -3.26 37.58 -32.33
CA ILE A 952 -4.52 38.19 -32.77
C ILE A 952 -4.21 39.65 -33.16
N PRO A 953 -4.42 40.05 -34.43
CA PRO A 953 -4.10 41.41 -34.88
C PRO A 953 -4.84 42.50 -34.10
N GLU A 954 -4.21 43.66 -33.89
CA GLU A 954 -4.77 44.79 -33.12
C GLU A 954 -6.10 45.32 -33.68
N ASN A 955 -6.35 45.14 -34.97
CA ASN A 955 -7.60 45.51 -35.63
C ASN A 955 -8.77 44.53 -35.35
N THR A 956 -8.60 43.55 -34.45
CA THR A 956 -9.63 42.57 -34.07
C THR A 956 -10.36 43.00 -32.80
N ILE A 957 -11.69 43.02 -32.85
CA ILE A 957 -12.53 43.22 -31.66
C ILE A 957 -12.82 41.85 -31.03
N VAL A 958 -12.15 41.53 -29.92
CA VAL A 958 -12.36 40.25 -29.20
C VAL A 958 -13.46 40.38 -28.15
N VAL A 959 -14.44 39.48 -28.16
CA VAL A 959 -15.57 39.45 -27.21
C VAL A 959 -15.75 38.07 -26.57
N SER A 960 -15.89 37.98 -25.23
CA SER A 960 -16.08 36.71 -24.51
C SER A 960 -17.51 36.50 -23.98
N ASP A 961 -18.20 37.58 -23.57
CA ASP A 961 -19.43 37.49 -22.77
C ASP A 961 -20.59 38.29 -23.40
N ILE A 962 -21.09 37.85 -24.55
CA ILE A 962 -22.20 38.49 -25.26
C ILE A 962 -23.16 37.42 -25.77
N ASP A 963 -24.47 37.73 -25.76
CA ASP A 963 -25.52 36.86 -26.32
C ASP A 963 -25.25 36.61 -27.80
N ILE A 964 -25.23 35.33 -28.18
CA ILE A 964 -24.89 34.92 -29.54
C ILE A 964 -25.92 35.37 -30.57
N ASN A 965 -27.21 35.44 -30.21
CA ASN A 965 -28.25 35.95 -31.09
C ASN A 965 -28.04 37.44 -31.37
N ASP A 966 -27.63 38.21 -30.37
CA ASP A 966 -27.40 39.63 -30.52
C ASP A 966 -26.15 39.91 -31.36
N MET A 967 -25.12 39.07 -31.26
CA MET A 967 -23.95 39.12 -32.15
C MET A 967 -24.32 38.84 -33.61
N VAL A 968 -25.12 37.81 -33.83
CA VAL A 968 -25.62 37.43 -35.16
C VAL A 968 -26.54 38.51 -35.72
N ASP A 969 -27.40 39.12 -34.91
CA ASP A 969 -28.28 40.21 -35.34
C ASP A 969 -27.53 41.48 -35.73
N LEU A 970 -26.38 41.72 -35.11
CA LEU A 970 -25.53 42.88 -35.35
C LEU A 970 -24.63 42.71 -36.58
N SER A 971 -24.30 41.48 -36.97
CA SER A 971 -23.35 41.22 -38.05
C SER A 971 -23.97 41.25 -39.45
N ASP A 972 -23.19 41.71 -40.42
CA ASP A 972 -23.50 41.63 -41.84
C ASP A 972 -23.13 40.25 -42.42
N LEU A 973 -22.20 39.54 -41.78
CA LEU A 973 -21.84 38.15 -42.10
C LEU A 973 -21.37 37.41 -40.84
N THR A 974 -21.90 36.22 -40.62
CA THR A 974 -21.40 35.29 -39.60
C THR A 974 -20.53 34.22 -40.26
N ILE A 975 -19.32 34.02 -39.73
CA ILE A 975 -18.36 33.02 -40.21
C ILE A 975 -18.08 32.01 -39.10
N THR A 976 -18.00 30.71 -39.45
CA THR A 976 -17.51 29.69 -38.53
C THR A 976 -16.94 28.46 -39.25
N ILE A 977 -16.18 27.63 -38.53
CA ILE A 977 -15.68 26.35 -39.05
C ILE A 977 -16.71 25.24 -38.74
N LEU A 978 -17.03 25.00 -37.46
CA LEU A 978 -17.90 23.93 -36.95
C LEU A 978 -18.89 24.43 -35.88
N SER A 979 -18.95 25.73 -35.58
CA SER A 979 -19.80 26.24 -34.52
C SER A 979 -21.27 26.13 -34.89
N GLN A 980 -22.09 25.78 -33.91
CA GLN A 980 -23.55 25.85 -34.04
C GLN A 980 -24.09 27.26 -34.21
N THR A 981 -23.24 28.27 -34.00
CA THR A 981 -23.55 29.65 -34.39
C THR A 981 -23.95 29.74 -35.87
N GLY A 982 -23.47 28.83 -36.73
CA GLY A 982 -23.95 28.73 -38.11
C GLY A 982 -25.46 28.47 -38.19
N TYR A 983 -25.99 27.54 -37.39
CA TYR A 983 -27.43 27.30 -37.30
C TYR A 983 -28.17 28.49 -36.69
N VAL A 984 -27.63 29.09 -35.63
CA VAL A 984 -28.22 30.31 -35.02
C VAL A 984 -28.34 31.40 -36.09
N SER A 985 -27.30 31.63 -36.88
CA SER A 985 -27.27 32.62 -37.95
C SER A 985 -28.32 32.36 -39.03
N SER A 986 -28.41 31.13 -39.55
CA SER A 986 -29.45 30.74 -40.51
C SER A 986 -30.88 30.83 -39.93
N ILE A 987 -31.09 30.42 -38.66
CA ILE A 987 -32.39 30.60 -37.97
C ILE A 987 -32.77 32.07 -37.94
N ARG A 988 -31.81 32.97 -37.67
CA ARG A 988 -32.02 34.42 -37.60
C ARG A 988 -32.06 35.12 -38.96
N ARG A 989 -32.07 34.37 -40.07
CA ARG A 989 -32.09 34.89 -41.45
C ARG A 989 -30.89 35.79 -41.76
N ARG A 990 -29.70 35.40 -41.28
CA ARG A 990 -28.44 36.12 -41.50
C ARG A 990 -27.52 35.30 -42.40
N PRO A 991 -26.76 35.96 -43.30
CA PRO A 991 -25.81 35.27 -44.15
C PRO A 991 -24.75 34.59 -43.28
N THR A 992 -24.45 33.35 -43.65
CA THR A 992 -23.58 32.45 -42.87
C THR A 992 -22.57 31.83 -43.81
N LEU A 993 -21.28 31.97 -43.50
CA LEU A 993 -20.17 31.34 -44.22
C LEU A 993 -19.58 30.21 -43.38
N MET A 994 -19.58 29.02 -43.97
CA MET A 994 -18.94 27.82 -43.43
C MET A 994 -17.54 27.64 -44.02
N LEU A 995 -16.56 27.52 -43.13
CA LEU A 995 -15.16 27.20 -43.45
C LEU A 995 -14.82 25.72 -43.18
N GLY A 996 -15.77 24.98 -42.61
CA GLY A 996 -15.66 23.56 -42.29
C GLY A 996 -16.99 22.83 -42.51
N TYR A 997 -16.97 21.52 -42.26
CA TYR A 997 -18.05 20.62 -42.55
C TYR A 997 -18.92 20.41 -41.31
N THR A 998 -20.19 20.82 -41.42
CA THR A 998 -21.24 20.49 -40.47
C THR A 998 -22.42 19.89 -41.23
N GLN A 999 -23.53 19.64 -40.56
CA GLN A 999 -24.77 19.20 -41.19
C GLN A 999 -25.32 20.21 -42.22
N LEU A 1000 -24.83 21.46 -42.26
CA LEU A 1000 -25.17 22.46 -43.29
C LEU A 1000 -24.51 22.19 -44.66
N ARG A 1001 -23.52 21.30 -44.72
CA ARG A 1001 -22.68 21.06 -45.90
C ARG A 1001 -23.53 20.75 -47.14
N GLY A 1002 -23.29 21.51 -48.22
CA GLY A 1002 -23.84 21.30 -49.56
C GLY A 1002 -25.36 21.45 -49.68
N LYS A 1003 -26.03 21.93 -48.63
CA LYS A 1003 -27.49 22.09 -48.60
C LYS A 1003 -27.96 23.30 -49.41
N GLY A 1004 -27.05 24.24 -49.72
CA GLY A 1004 -27.40 25.49 -50.40
C GLY A 1004 -28.06 26.51 -49.48
N CYS A 1005 -28.00 26.31 -48.16
CA CYS A 1005 -28.57 27.21 -47.15
C CYS A 1005 -27.52 28.11 -46.46
N SER A 1006 -26.26 28.00 -46.85
CA SER A 1006 -25.13 28.79 -46.36
C SER A 1006 -24.15 29.04 -47.49
N TYR A 1007 -23.32 30.06 -47.33
CA TYR A 1007 -22.10 30.24 -48.12
C TYR A 1007 -21.04 29.24 -47.64
N GLU A 1008 -20.20 28.76 -48.55
CA GLU A 1008 -19.20 27.73 -48.26
C GLU A 1008 -17.89 28.06 -48.96
N ALA A 1009 -16.78 28.07 -48.21
CA ALA A 1009 -15.44 28.27 -48.75
C ALA A 1009 -14.48 27.26 -48.12
N PHE A 1010 -14.10 26.24 -48.89
CA PHE A 1010 -13.28 25.11 -48.44
C PHE A 1010 -11.83 25.13 -48.95
N THR A 1011 -11.43 26.20 -49.63
CA THR A 1011 -10.04 26.51 -50.00
C THR A 1011 -9.72 27.96 -49.66
N LEU A 1012 -8.45 28.28 -49.41
CA LEU A 1012 -8.03 29.63 -48.99
C LEU A 1012 -8.33 30.70 -50.06
N GLU A 1013 -8.20 30.34 -51.33
CA GLU A 1013 -8.35 31.24 -52.47
C GLU A 1013 -9.78 31.75 -52.61
N ASN A 1014 -10.77 30.97 -52.17
CA ASN A 1014 -12.18 31.27 -52.35
C ASN A 1014 -12.80 32.05 -51.17
N ILE A 1015 -12.10 32.19 -50.05
CA ILE A 1015 -12.68 32.80 -48.83
C ILE A 1015 -13.03 34.28 -49.08
N GLU A 1016 -12.10 35.06 -49.63
CA GLU A 1016 -12.29 36.50 -49.85
C GLU A 1016 -13.42 36.79 -50.84
N GLU A 1017 -13.45 36.07 -51.95
CA GLU A 1017 -14.51 36.19 -52.95
C GLU A 1017 -15.87 35.83 -52.34
N THR A 1018 -15.95 34.74 -51.59
CA THR A 1018 -17.20 34.27 -50.98
C THR A 1018 -17.72 35.25 -49.93
N ILE A 1019 -16.84 35.86 -49.12
CA ILE A 1019 -17.24 36.90 -48.16
C ILE A 1019 -17.86 38.10 -48.89
N ASN A 1020 -17.22 38.56 -49.98
CA ASN A 1020 -17.74 39.68 -50.77
C ASN A 1020 -19.11 39.36 -51.40
N ILE A 1021 -19.29 38.13 -51.92
CA ILE A 1021 -20.58 37.66 -52.43
C ILE A 1021 -21.64 37.66 -51.32
N ALA A 1022 -21.28 37.18 -50.12
CA ALA A 1022 -22.21 37.12 -48.99
C ALA A 1022 -22.61 38.50 -48.48
N LEU A 1023 -21.66 39.45 -48.38
CA LEU A 1023 -21.94 40.85 -48.02
C LEU A 1023 -22.85 41.55 -49.05
N LYS A 1024 -22.65 41.24 -50.34
CA LYS A 1024 -23.45 41.83 -51.42
C LYS A 1024 -24.88 41.27 -51.47
N ASN A 1025 -25.01 39.95 -51.36
CA ASN A 1025 -26.27 39.26 -51.60
C ASN A 1025 -27.10 39.04 -50.33
N GLY A 1026 -26.50 39.15 -49.14
CA GLY A 1026 -27.16 38.91 -47.86
C GLY A 1026 -27.63 37.45 -47.71
N PHE A 1027 -28.66 37.21 -46.90
CA PHE A 1027 -29.29 35.89 -46.82
C PHE A 1027 -30.40 35.80 -47.87
N THR A 1028 -30.21 35.00 -48.92
CA THR A 1028 -31.13 34.99 -50.07
C THR A 1028 -32.40 34.19 -49.77
N SER A 1029 -33.50 34.48 -50.47
CA SER A 1029 -34.74 33.69 -50.33
C SER A 1029 -34.56 32.23 -50.75
N GLU A 1030 -33.64 31.94 -51.66
CA GLU A 1030 -33.27 30.57 -52.02
C GLU A 1030 -32.56 29.86 -50.85
N GLN A 1031 -31.59 30.52 -50.21
CA GLN A 1031 -30.92 29.97 -49.01
C GLN A 1031 -31.92 29.74 -47.88
N GLU A 1032 -32.88 30.64 -47.69
CA GLU A 1032 -33.95 30.47 -46.71
C GLU A 1032 -34.83 29.25 -47.01
N ALA A 1033 -35.26 29.08 -48.26
CA ALA A 1033 -36.06 27.93 -48.67
C ALA A 1033 -35.30 26.60 -48.50
N GLN A 1034 -34.03 26.56 -48.89
CA GLN A 1034 -33.18 25.38 -48.69
C GLN A 1034 -32.92 25.10 -47.21
N PHE A 1035 -32.79 26.14 -46.37
CA PHE A 1035 -32.66 25.97 -44.93
C PHE A 1035 -33.93 25.37 -44.32
N GLY A 1036 -35.11 25.86 -44.72
CA GLY A 1036 -36.40 25.30 -44.29
C GLY A 1036 -36.54 23.82 -44.68
N LYS A 1037 -36.17 23.46 -45.91
CA LYS A 1037 -36.14 22.06 -46.37
C LYS A 1037 -35.18 21.21 -45.52
N HIS A 1038 -33.98 21.70 -45.27
CA HIS A 1038 -32.98 21.00 -44.46
C HIS A 1038 -33.44 20.80 -43.02
N VAL A 1039 -34.08 21.80 -42.41
CA VAL A 1039 -34.68 21.69 -41.07
C VAL A 1039 -35.78 20.63 -41.04
N ALA A 1040 -36.65 20.58 -42.06
CA ALA A 1040 -37.66 19.54 -42.20
C ALA A 1040 -37.03 18.14 -42.28
N GLN A 1041 -35.94 17.98 -43.05
CA GLN A 1041 -35.20 16.73 -43.15
C GLN A 1041 -34.56 16.33 -41.82
N LEU A 1042 -33.95 17.27 -41.09
CA LEU A 1042 -33.37 17.01 -39.77
C LEU A 1042 -34.42 16.54 -38.77
N ILE A 1043 -35.55 17.24 -38.67
CA ILE A 1043 -36.65 16.91 -37.74
C ILE A 1043 -37.24 15.53 -38.05
N LYS A 1044 -37.45 15.23 -39.33
CA LYS A 1044 -38.09 13.98 -39.76
C LYS A 1044 -37.18 12.76 -39.62
N TYR A 1045 -35.90 12.90 -39.99
CA TYR A 1045 -35.03 11.75 -40.18
C TYR A 1045 -33.91 11.61 -39.15
N TYR A 1046 -33.50 12.67 -38.46
CA TYR A 1046 -32.21 12.67 -37.77
C TYR A 1046 -32.25 13.12 -36.30
N LEU A 1047 -32.97 14.19 -35.98
CA LEU A 1047 -33.02 14.76 -34.63
C LEU A 1047 -34.16 14.15 -33.81
N TYR A 1048 -33.90 13.85 -32.54
CA TYR A 1048 -34.90 13.37 -31.58
C TYR A 1048 -35.34 14.52 -30.66
N ASP A 1049 -36.63 14.56 -30.32
CA ASP A 1049 -37.17 15.52 -29.36
C ASP A 1049 -36.55 15.26 -27.97
N ASP A 1050 -36.05 16.30 -27.30
CA ASP A 1050 -35.42 16.18 -25.96
C ASP A 1050 -36.39 15.92 -24.80
N ARG A 1051 -37.70 16.01 -25.06
CA ARG A 1051 -38.83 15.89 -24.12
C ARG A 1051 -38.81 16.88 -22.96
N VAL A 1052 -37.95 17.89 -23.01
CA VAL A 1052 -37.98 19.00 -22.04
C VAL A 1052 -39.22 19.83 -22.32
N LYS A 1053 -39.92 20.26 -21.27
CA LYS A 1053 -41.16 21.04 -21.39
C LYS A 1053 -40.92 22.32 -22.21
N LYS A 1054 -41.56 22.44 -23.37
CA LYS A 1054 -41.44 23.57 -24.29
C LYS A 1054 -42.74 23.82 -25.06
N GLU A 1055 -42.85 24.98 -25.72
CA GLU A 1055 -44.05 25.44 -26.43
C GLU A 1055 -44.45 24.52 -27.60
N LEU A 1056 -43.46 23.93 -28.27
CA LEU A 1056 -43.65 23.01 -29.38
C LEU A 1056 -42.62 21.88 -29.28
N HIS A 1057 -43.10 20.63 -29.21
CA HIS A 1057 -42.26 19.44 -29.37
C HIS A 1057 -42.04 19.16 -30.86
N PHE A 1058 -40.82 18.79 -31.23
CA PHE A 1058 -40.40 18.52 -32.60
C PHE A 1058 -39.18 17.60 -32.64
N GLY A 1059 -39.09 16.82 -33.71
CA GLY A 1059 -38.12 15.74 -33.88
C GLY A 1059 -38.75 14.37 -33.74
N ARG A 1060 -37.94 13.34 -33.95
CA ARG A 1060 -38.31 11.94 -33.78
C ARG A 1060 -38.64 11.64 -32.31
N SER A 1061 -39.57 10.71 -32.09
CA SER A 1061 -40.02 10.31 -30.76
C SER A 1061 -39.02 9.36 -30.07
N ILE A 1062 -39.19 9.16 -28.76
CA ILE A 1062 -38.33 8.23 -28.01
C ILE A 1062 -38.52 6.78 -28.45
N GLU A 1063 -39.74 6.40 -28.85
CA GLU A 1063 -40.06 5.08 -29.35
C GLU A 1063 -39.30 4.78 -30.66
N GLN A 1064 -39.14 5.80 -31.52
CA GLN A 1064 -38.32 5.68 -32.73
C GLN A 1064 -36.82 5.54 -32.42
N LEU A 1065 -36.35 6.07 -31.29
CA LEU A 1065 -34.98 5.83 -30.81
C LEU A 1065 -34.86 4.41 -30.25
N SER A 1066 -35.85 3.94 -29.51
CA SER A 1066 -35.90 2.56 -29.00
C SER A 1066 -35.82 1.55 -30.16
N ASP A 1067 -36.59 1.76 -31.23
CA ASP A 1067 -36.54 0.93 -32.43
C ASP A 1067 -35.17 0.96 -33.11
N PHE A 1068 -34.55 2.14 -33.19
CA PHE A 1068 -33.19 2.28 -33.70
C PHE A 1068 -32.19 1.47 -32.86
N LEU A 1069 -32.24 1.58 -31.53
CA LEU A 1069 -31.35 0.84 -30.64
C LEU A 1069 -31.59 -0.67 -30.67
N ARG A 1070 -32.85 -1.12 -30.76
CA ARG A 1070 -33.19 -2.55 -30.95
C ARG A 1070 -32.57 -3.11 -32.23
N ASN A 1071 -32.59 -2.34 -33.32
CA ASN A 1071 -31.94 -2.72 -34.56
C ASN A 1071 -30.41 -2.78 -34.45
N VAL A 1072 -29.79 -1.86 -33.70
CA VAL A 1072 -28.35 -1.88 -33.42
C VAL A 1072 -27.97 -3.13 -32.61
N VAL A 1073 -28.76 -3.46 -31.59
CA VAL A 1073 -28.52 -4.62 -30.71
C VAL A 1073 -28.75 -5.95 -31.44
N GLY A 1074 -29.74 -6.03 -32.34
CA GLY A 1074 -30.14 -7.26 -33.02
C GLY A 1074 -29.34 -7.65 -34.28
N ARG A 1075 -28.39 -6.85 -34.75
CA ARG A 1075 -27.61 -7.11 -35.99
C ARG A 1075 -26.14 -7.45 -35.70
N HIS A 1076 -25.59 -8.41 -36.46
CA HIS A 1076 -24.18 -8.83 -36.38
C HIS A 1076 -23.24 -8.10 -37.38
N GLU A 1077 -23.73 -7.20 -38.24
CA GLU A 1077 -22.91 -6.46 -39.22
C GLU A 1077 -23.24 -4.96 -39.24
N ALA A 1078 -22.20 -4.12 -39.19
CA ALA A 1078 -22.25 -2.70 -38.84
C ALA A 1078 -22.67 -1.72 -39.96
N GLU A 1079 -23.03 -2.17 -41.17
CA GLU A 1079 -23.01 -1.27 -42.34
C GLU A 1079 -24.33 -0.66 -42.84
N ARG A 1080 -25.49 -0.86 -42.20
CA ARG A 1080 -26.73 -0.14 -42.63
C ARG A 1080 -27.66 0.17 -41.48
N ILE A 1081 -27.52 1.35 -40.85
CA ILE A 1081 -28.41 1.75 -39.74
C ILE A 1081 -29.18 3.07 -39.99
N PHE A 1082 -28.77 3.92 -40.94
CA PHE A 1082 -29.35 5.28 -41.02
C PHE A 1082 -30.39 5.56 -42.14
N LEU A 1083 -31.05 4.52 -42.68
CA LEU A 1083 -32.24 4.68 -43.51
C LEU A 1083 -33.34 3.71 -43.10
#